data_AF-A0A2V2V1S4-F1
#
_entry.id   AF-A0A2V2V1S4-F1
#
_cell.length_a   1.000
_cell.length_b   1.000
_cell.length_c   1.000
_cell.angle_alpha   90.00
_cell.angle_beta   90.00
_cell.angle_gamma   90.00
#
_symmetry.space_group_name_H-M   'P 1'
#
loop_
_entity.id
_entity.type
_entity.pdbx_description
1 polymer ?
#
loop_
_entity_poly.entity_id
_entity_poly.type
_entity_poly.pdbx_seq_one_letter_code
_entity_poly.pdbx_strand_id
1 'polypeptide(L)'
;MLSLVAAVKAPNKHDRRRVTGSSGRMREGSECEPQRPHMSRRVFASAVLLLLVLCCDRGAATAQVENNADASTSGPALSGTITGEGSASGGVEVPQGVDLFVPQTTQVLPKKGTTESGRRDSFVSPSLVSAGGVIAAFAEGHINAKPPHNESTKPSSDVVAEYIDSAWGWSTLVEEVKKKEWSARTVLGKAEGKEGFDVVRHPTTIAKGDKVFLLAGSTALSYVNGSWEEGSLELKLVVGDVTKPTGGEPREWIKWDEVQSPMQLTTSASHEGNLTDYIASGGSGVLMEDGTIVFSLMAMNKENEVDVYSMIIYSKDNGSTWSLSEGMSPAKCGAPRITEWEGSLLMIIDCESSQRVYESRDMGATWTEAIGTLPGVWVNSQSEDYPEGGLHVDALITATIEEGRKVMLYTQRGHAMEENANPLYLWVTDNNRSFFVGPVGKDNAGEKEVASTLLYSGGNLHLLQRRASDEGSVISLSHLAEELSTIKSVLKTWAQNDAFFSNLSIPTAGLVAVLSNASASGDTWNDEYLCLNATVKNATKVNDGFQLTEPNSGVLWLVNIPGDNVRHVSLSHNFTLVASVTIEETPSGNISLLTATLVDAGLEHLMRLSYTTDSKWETMLKDETKPTTGSRPWEPKKEHQVALMLQGKKRSVYVDGELLGEEEVPLKSEKPPELFVFCFGACGEDDDEEVKSSPKEIGKKSLVTVTNVFLYNRPLNPTERTAIKDRKPVPKRAPEPQVKITPQPVAPVVPVAPAGPAGPAGPAVPAGPAVPAGPAVPAVPAGPAVPAGPAVPAGPAGNEGTAREKGDGGANGDAGSAYGRELLPLLLLLGLWGLAAA
;
A
#
# COMPACT_ATOMS: atom_id res chain seq x y z
N MET A 1 32.34 -37.24 32.73
CA MET A 1 32.48 -38.35 33.70
C MET A 1 31.12 -39.04 33.87
N LEU A 2 31.04 -40.13 34.63
CA LEU A 2 29.82 -40.87 35.05
C LEU A 2 28.73 -39.91 35.61
N SER A 3 27.41 -40.17 35.66
CA SER A 3 26.50 -41.30 35.31
C SER A 3 25.03 -40.79 35.46
N LEU A 4 23.88 -41.38 35.08
CA LEU A 4 23.31 -42.60 34.43
C LEU A 4 22.10 -42.10 33.55
N VAL A 5 21.49 -42.73 32.53
CA VAL A 5 20.96 -44.11 32.28
C VAL A 5 19.61 -44.38 33.00
N ALA A 6 18.52 -44.90 32.40
CA ALA A 6 18.28 -45.53 31.07
C ALA A 6 16.92 -45.08 30.45
N ALA A 7 16.76 -44.96 29.13
CA ALA A 7 16.41 -45.99 28.12
C ALA A 7 15.01 -46.63 28.30
N VAL A 8 14.01 -46.53 27.38
CA VAL A 8 13.94 -46.71 25.90
C VAL A 8 13.97 -48.17 25.43
N LYS A 9 12.83 -48.70 24.94
CA LYS A 9 12.78 -49.49 23.69
C LYS A 9 11.37 -49.81 23.14
N ALA A 10 11.29 -49.82 21.81
CA ALA A 10 10.38 -50.56 20.94
C ALA A 10 11.23 -50.96 19.68
N PRO A 11 10.69 -51.55 18.59
CA PRO A 11 9.41 -52.24 18.35
C PRO A 11 9.59 -53.66 17.73
N ASN A 12 8.50 -54.27 17.20
CA ASN A 12 8.33 -54.83 15.83
C ASN A 12 7.69 -56.24 15.61
N LYS A 13 6.80 -56.27 14.60
CA LYS A 13 6.45 -57.34 13.60
C LYS A 13 5.62 -58.61 13.93
N HIS A 14 4.44 -58.66 13.26
CA HIS A 14 3.71 -59.81 12.64
C HIS A 14 3.21 -60.98 13.56
N ASP A 15 2.26 -61.86 13.20
CA ASP A 15 1.61 -62.20 11.90
C ASP A 15 0.19 -62.85 12.05
N ARG A 16 -0.55 -62.99 10.92
CA ARG A 16 -1.61 -64.02 10.57
C ARG A 16 -2.98 -64.20 11.30
N ARG A 17 -4.05 -63.89 10.52
CA ARG A 17 -5.17 -64.75 10.01
C ARG A 17 -6.21 -65.50 10.91
N ARG A 18 -7.49 -65.27 10.51
CA ARG A 18 -8.66 -66.20 10.30
C ARG A 18 -9.59 -66.72 11.44
N VAL A 19 -10.81 -66.16 11.45
CA VAL A 19 -12.14 -66.79 11.13
C VAL A 19 -12.53 -68.18 11.69
N THR A 20 -13.56 -68.18 12.57
CA THR A 20 -14.90 -68.85 12.53
C THR A 20 -15.75 -68.23 13.69
N GLY A 21 -17.09 -68.11 13.74
CA GLY A 21 -18.25 -68.97 13.39
C GLY A 21 -19.00 -69.34 14.71
N SER A 22 -20.32 -69.54 14.85
CA SER A 22 -21.51 -69.42 13.98
C SER A 22 -22.82 -69.64 14.79
N SER A 23 -23.93 -68.93 14.51
CA SER A 23 -25.37 -69.34 14.65
C SER A 23 -26.33 -68.12 14.67
N GLY A 24 -27.56 -68.13 14.09
CA GLY A 24 -28.19 -69.10 13.16
C GLY A 24 -29.71 -68.85 12.94
N ARG A 25 -30.26 -69.29 11.77
CA ARG A 25 -31.66 -69.20 11.24
C ARG A 25 -32.14 -67.78 10.83
N MET A 26 -32.69 -67.49 9.62
CA MET A 26 -33.75 -68.09 8.76
C MET A 26 -35.19 -67.83 9.27
N ARG A 27 -36.22 -67.50 8.45
CA ARG A 27 -36.48 -67.54 6.96
C ARG A 27 -37.77 -66.69 6.65
N GLU A 28 -38.24 -66.31 5.45
CA GLU A 28 -37.81 -66.36 4.03
C GLU A 28 -38.68 -65.40 3.12
N GLY A 29 -38.17 -64.99 1.94
CA GLY A 29 -38.96 -64.64 0.72
C GLY A 29 -39.54 -63.21 0.55
N SER A 30 -39.69 -62.66 -0.67
CA SER A 30 -39.19 -63.08 -2.01
C SER A 30 -39.36 -61.99 -3.12
N GLU A 31 -38.27 -61.74 -3.88
CA GLU A 31 -38.16 -61.41 -5.33
C GLU A 31 -38.79 -60.16 -6.01
N CYS A 32 -37.93 -59.46 -6.79
CA CYS A 32 -37.99 -58.93 -8.19
C CYS A 32 -39.33 -58.43 -8.83
N GLU A 33 -39.39 -57.52 -9.83
CA GLU A 33 -38.48 -57.03 -10.90
C GLU A 33 -38.92 -55.59 -11.36
N PRO A 34 -38.12 -54.73 -12.05
CA PRO A 34 -38.44 -53.29 -12.20
C PRO A 34 -39.10 -52.86 -13.55
N GLN A 35 -39.75 -51.69 -13.55
CA GLN A 35 -40.20 -50.97 -14.77
C GLN A 35 -40.01 -49.43 -14.69
N ARG A 36 -39.55 -48.84 -15.80
CA ARG A 36 -39.71 -47.40 -16.16
C ARG A 36 -40.95 -47.28 -17.09
N PRO A 37 -41.66 -46.13 -17.24
CA PRO A 37 -41.17 -45.06 -18.15
C PRO A 37 -41.72 -43.61 -17.97
N HIS A 38 -41.25 -42.73 -18.87
CA HIS A 38 -41.86 -41.52 -19.46
C HIS A 38 -42.03 -40.17 -18.73
N MET A 39 -41.48 -39.17 -19.43
CA MET A 39 -41.46 -37.71 -19.28
C MET A 39 -42.82 -36.97 -19.18
N SER A 40 -42.82 -35.80 -18.53
CA SER A 40 -43.19 -34.49 -19.14
C SER A 40 -42.65 -33.35 -18.24
N ARG A 41 -42.08 -32.20 -18.68
CA ARG A 41 -42.35 -31.18 -19.73
C ARG A 41 -43.40 -30.10 -19.38
N ARG A 42 -42.96 -29.03 -18.70
CA ARG A 42 -43.30 -27.56 -18.76
C ARG A 42 -42.74 -26.94 -17.46
N VAL A 43 -41.93 -25.87 -17.40
CA VAL A 43 -41.89 -24.56 -18.08
C VAL A 43 -43.01 -23.61 -17.62
N PHE A 44 -42.66 -22.71 -16.69
CA PHE A 44 -43.06 -21.31 -16.45
C PHE A 44 -42.38 -20.94 -15.11
N ALA A 45 -41.30 -20.14 -15.04
CA ALA A 45 -41.21 -18.69 -15.27
C ALA A 45 -42.03 -17.86 -14.27
N SER A 46 -41.34 -17.13 -13.40
CA SER A 46 -41.85 -16.01 -12.61
C SER A 46 -40.74 -14.97 -12.48
N ALA A 47 -41.07 -13.69 -12.53
CA ALA A 47 -40.09 -12.60 -12.48
C ALA A 47 -39.70 -12.25 -11.04
N VAL A 48 -38.46 -11.81 -10.83
CA VAL A 48 -38.07 -11.07 -9.62
C VAL A 48 -38.65 -9.66 -9.75
N LEU A 49 -39.45 -9.24 -8.77
CA LEU A 49 -40.09 -7.94 -8.77
C LEU A 49 -39.22 -6.94 -8.00
N LEU A 50 -38.58 -5.99 -8.69
CA LEU A 50 -37.92 -4.84 -8.07
C LEU A 50 -38.98 -3.93 -7.46
N LEU A 51 -39.05 -3.88 -6.12
CA LEU A 51 -39.99 -3.05 -5.39
C LEU A 51 -39.41 -1.66 -5.09
N LEU A 52 -39.50 -0.78 -6.08
CA LEU A 52 -39.27 0.66 -5.91
C LEU A 52 -40.31 1.24 -4.93
N VAL A 53 -39.84 1.80 -3.82
CA VAL A 53 -40.69 2.50 -2.85
C VAL A 53 -40.98 3.93 -3.35
N LEU A 54 -42.10 4.11 -4.06
CA LEU A 54 -42.63 5.44 -4.34
C LEU A 54 -43.24 6.05 -3.05
N CYS A 55 -42.50 6.95 -2.40
CA CYS A 55 -43.07 7.88 -1.43
C CYS A 55 -43.75 9.04 -2.17
N CYS A 56 -45.08 9.06 -2.18
CA CYS A 56 -45.88 10.07 -2.88
C CYS A 56 -45.77 11.49 -2.27
N ASP A 57 -45.81 12.51 -3.13
CA ASP A 57 -45.85 13.93 -2.79
C ASP A 57 -46.91 14.32 -1.74
N ARG A 58 -46.58 15.33 -0.92
CA ARG A 58 -47.55 16.40 -0.59
C ARG A 58 -46.93 17.70 -0.06
N GLY A 59 -47.10 18.77 -0.85
CA GLY A 59 -47.42 20.10 -0.32
C GLY A 59 -46.27 21.00 0.11
N ALA A 60 -45.65 21.68 -0.86
CA ALA A 60 -44.85 22.88 -0.56
C ALA A 60 -45.75 24.04 -0.08
N ALA A 61 -45.28 24.80 0.91
CA ALA A 61 -45.87 26.06 1.34
C ALA A 61 -44.76 27.06 1.70
N THR A 62 -44.72 28.22 1.03
CA THR A 62 -43.69 29.25 1.19
C THR A 62 -44.21 30.44 1.99
N ALA A 63 -43.47 30.88 3.03
CA ALA A 63 -43.72 32.15 3.69
C ALA A 63 -42.46 32.76 4.36
N GLN A 64 -41.95 33.82 3.74
CA GLN A 64 -41.35 35.04 4.31
C GLN A 64 -40.29 34.98 5.43
N VAL A 65 -39.10 35.44 5.01
CA VAL A 65 -38.09 36.20 5.75
C VAL A 65 -38.68 37.20 6.76
N GLU A 66 -38.04 37.32 7.93
CA GLU A 66 -37.82 38.63 8.56
C GLU A 66 -36.38 38.70 9.13
N ASN A 67 -35.72 39.85 8.98
CA ASN A 67 -34.31 40.04 9.35
C ASN A 67 -34.18 40.71 10.71
N ASN A 68 -33.17 40.33 11.50
CA ASN A 68 -32.44 41.26 12.38
C ASN A 68 -30.98 40.78 12.50
N ALA A 69 -30.04 41.72 12.51
CA ALA A 69 -28.61 41.44 12.61
C ALA A 69 -28.04 42.15 13.84
N ASP A 70 -26.98 41.58 14.45
CA ASP A 70 -25.79 42.39 14.73
C ASP A 70 -24.51 41.58 15.03
N ALA A 71 -23.39 42.13 14.57
CA ALA A 71 -22.01 42.04 15.07
C ALA A 71 -21.39 40.67 15.52
N SER A 72 -20.73 40.01 14.55
CA SER A 72 -19.31 39.60 14.60
C SER A 72 -18.76 38.67 15.71
N THR A 73 -18.30 37.47 15.31
CA THR A 73 -16.85 37.16 15.27
C THR A 73 -16.59 36.15 14.13
N SER A 74 -15.51 36.30 13.36
CA SER A 74 -15.28 35.52 12.13
C SER A 74 -14.24 34.40 12.29
N GLY A 75 -14.64 33.17 11.97
CA GLY A 75 -13.75 32.05 11.65
C GLY A 75 -14.30 31.30 10.42
N PRO A 76 -13.46 30.69 9.56
CA PRO A 76 -13.93 29.98 8.38
C PRO A 76 -14.60 28.65 8.79
N ALA A 77 -15.87 28.48 8.45
CA ALA A 77 -16.60 27.25 8.69
C ALA A 77 -16.27 26.21 7.61
N LEU A 78 -15.38 25.26 7.93
CA LEU A 78 -15.22 24.03 7.14
C LEU A 78 -16.41 23.11 7.43
N SER A 79 -17.36 23.07 6.51
CA SER A 79 -18.52 22.18 6.54
C SER A 79 -18.75 21.56 5.16
N GLY A 80 -17.81 20.71 4.75
CA GLY A 80 -17.98 19.83 3.60
C GLY A 80 -18.97 18.72 3.94
N THR A 81 -20.26 18.95 3.68
CA THR A 81 -21.32 17.97 3.94
C THR A 81 -21.33 16.88 2.87
N ILE A 82 -20.94 15.66 3.23
CA ILE A 82 -21.30 14.46 2.48
C ILE A 82 -22.60 13.92 3.10
N THR A 83 -23.72 14.19 2.44
CA THR A 83 -25.03 13.59 2.75
C THR A 83 -25.58 12.96 1.48
N GLY A 84 -25.96 11.68 1.55
CA GLY A 84 -26.40 10.92 0.39
C GLY A 84 -27.68 11.48 -0.26
N GLU A 85 -27.63 11.54 -1.60
CA GLU A 85 -28.75 11.49 -2.54
C GLU A 85 -29.93 12.48 -2.38
N GLY A 86 -29.81 13.60 -3.09
CA GLY A 86 -30.93 14.27 -3.75
C GLY A 86 -30.51 14.64 -5.18
N SER A 87 -31.12 14.05 -6.21
CA SER A 87 -30.53 14.00 -7.57
C SER A 87 -30.25 15.37 -8.20
N ALA A 88 -28.95 15.73 -8.22
CA ALA A 88 -28.34 16.61 -9.20
C ALA A 88 -27.09 15.90 -9.77
N SER A 89 -26.68 16.27 -10.98
CA SER A 89 -25.48 15.73 -11.64
C SER A 89 -24.20 16.28 -10.99
N GLY A 90 -23.91 15.84 -9.76
CA GLY A 90 -22.73 16.22 -8.99
C GLY A 90 -21.47 15.56 -9.55
N GLY A 91 -20.93 16.11 -10.63
CA GLY A 91 -19.63 15.70 -11.14
C GLY A 91 -18.54 15.94 -10.09
N VAL A 92 -17.80 14.89 -9.76
CA VAL A 92 -16.57 15.00 -8.97
C VAL A 92 -15.58 15.88 -9.75
N GLU A 93 -15.23 17.03 -9.19
CA GLU A 93 -14.36 18.01 -9.85
C GLU A 93 -12.88 17.56 -9.72
N VAL A 94 -12.47 16.71 -10.66
CA VAL A 94 -11.09 16.21 -10.79
C VAL A 94 -10.14 17.38 -11.11
N PRO A 95 -8.91 17.42 -10.53
CA PRO A 95 -7.94 18.49 -10.76
C PRO A 95 -7.73 18.84 -12.23
N GLN A 96 -7.70 20.14 -12.54
CA GLN A 96 -7.47 20.62 -13.90
C GLN A 96 -6.03 20.30 -14.35
N GLY A 97 -5.90 19.31 -15.22
CA GLY A 97 -4.64 18.94 -15.87
C GLY A 97 -4.36 19.70 -17.17
N VAL A 98 -3.14 19.56 -17.66
CA VAL A 98 -2.71 19.93 -19.02
C VAL A 98 -1.98 18.76 -19.66
N ASP A 99 -2.29 18.49 -20.93
CA ASP A 99 -1.63 17.42 -21.66
C ASP A 99 -0.26 17.89 -22.16
N LEU A 100 0.79 17.16 -21.76
CA LEU A 100 2.17 17.39 -22.19
C LEU A 100 2.48 16.56 -23.43
N PHE A 101 2.32 15.23 -23.29
CA PHE A 101 2.66 14.26 -24.32
C PHE A 101 1.38 13.71 -24.95
N VAL A 102 1.01 14.23 -26.13
CA VAL A 102 -0.20 13.86 -26.87
C VAL A 102 0.19 13.10 -28.16
N PRO A 103 -0.29 11.85 -28.35
CA PRO A 103 -0.04 11.06 -29.56
C PRO A 103 -0.32 11.83 -30.86
N GLN A 104 0.56 11.64 -31.83
CA GLN A 104 0.55 12.27 -33.16
C GLN A 104 0.44 13.81 -33.18
N THR A 105 0.57 14.47 -32.02
CA THR A 105 0.39 15.92 -31.84
C THR A 105 1.66 16.58 -31.32
N THR A 106 2.17 16.13 -30.16
CA THR A 106 3.40 16.67 -29.56
C THR A 106 4.58 16.45 -30.50
N GLN A 107 5.25 17.54 -30.87
CA GLN A 107 6.49 17.52 -31.64
C GLN A 107 7.64 17.08 -30.73
N VAL A 108 8.46 16.12 -31.18
CA VAL A 108 9.68 15.73 -30.45
C VAL A 108 10.93 16.00 -31.26
N LEU A 109 11.85 16.76 -30.67
CA LEU A 109 13.11 17.16 -31.28
C LEU A 109 14.22 16.14 -30.99
N PRO A 110 15.08 15.80 -31.97
CA PRO A 110 16.22 14.90 -31.74
C PRO A 110 17.32 15.58 -30.91
N LYS A 111 18.11 14.76 -30.21
CA LYS A 111 19.17 15.18 -29.27
C LYS A 111 20.29 16.02 -29.92
N LYS A 112 20.58 15.79 -31.21
CA LYS A 112 21.44 16.59 -32.11
C LYS A 112 21.42 16.00 -33.54
N GLY A 113 21.81 16.80 -34.53
CA GLY A 113 22.33 16.31 -35.83
C GLY A 113 21.32 16.01 -36.94
N THR A 114 20.09 15.62 -36.62
CA THR A 114 19.00 15.44 -37.60
C THR A 114 17.99 16.60 -37.54
N THR A 115 17.40 16.96 -38.68
CA THR A 115 16.51 18.12 -38.84
C THR A 115 15.02 17.80 -38.82
N GLU A 116 14.64 16.53 -38.84
CA GLU A 116 13.23 16.10 -38.84
C GLU A 116 12.78 15.79 -37.41
N SER A 117 11.79 16.55 -36.94
CA SER A 117 11.12 16.30 -35.66
C SER A 117 10.12 15.16 -35.80
N GLY A 118 10.10 14.26 -34.80
CA GLY A 118 9.27 13.07 -34.81
C GLY A 118 7.94 13.24 -34.09
N ARG A 119 6.91 12.54 -34.58
CA ARG A 119 5.66 12.26 -33.87
C ARG A 119 5.64 10.79 -33.42
N ARG A 120 4.83 10.51 -32.40
CA ARG A 120 4.81 9.22 -31.69
C ARG A 120 3.37 8.73 -31.57
N ASP A 121 3.21 7.41 -31.59
CA ASP A 121 1.91 6.74 -31.58
C ASP A 121 1.31 6.61 -30.18
N SER A 122 2.15 6.67 -29.15
CA SER A 122 1.78 6.55 -27.75
C SER A 122 2.88 7.13 -26.86
N PHE A 123 2.52 7.63 -25.68
CA PHE A 123 3.46 8.02 -24.63
C PHE A 123 3.11 7.28 -23.34
N VAL A 124 4.06 6.50 -22.83
CA VAL A 124 3.86 5.59 -21.70
C VAL A 124 4.90 5.83 -20.60
N SER A 125 4.81 5.09 -19.49
CA SER A 125 5.82 5.07 -18.43
C SER A 125 6.17 6.47 -17.87
N PRO A 126 5.21 7.22 -17.28
CA PRO A 126 5.43 8.59 -16.80
C PRO A 126 6.47 8.64 -15.67
N SER A 127 7.31 9.68 -15.69
CA SER A 127 8.34 9.93 -14.68
C SER A 127 8.53 11.44 -14.50
N LEU A 128 8.66 11.91 -13.26
CA LEU A 128 8.62 13.34 -12.92
C LEU A 128 9.66 13.68 -11.84
N VAL A 129 10.45 14.72 -12.05
CA VAL A 129 11.57 15.12 -11.18
C VAL A 129 11.78 16.64 -11.18
N SER A 130 12.39 17.18 -10.13
CA SER A 130 12.70 18.61 -10.02
C SER A 130 14.14 18.84 -9.54
N ALA A 131 14.90 19.64 -10.29
CA ALA A 131 16.32 19.97 -10.04
C ALA A 131 16.62 21.37 -10.58
N GLY A 132 17.53 22.13 -9.96
CA GLY A 132 18.02 23.42 -10.48
C GLY A 132 16.96 24.47 -10.87
N GLY A 133 15.78 24.45 -10.24
CA GLY A 133 14.66 25.34 -10.58
C GLY A 133 13.92 24.96 -11.87
N VAL A 134 14.01 23.69 -12.28
CA VAL A 134 13.31 23.08 -13.42
C VAL A 134 12.56 21.85 -12.94
N ILE A 135 11.31 21.70 -13.36
CA ILE A 135 10.58 20.43 -13.31
C ILE A 135 10.76 19.77 -14.67
N ALA A 136 11.17 18.51 -14.70
CA ALA A 136 11.33 17.73 -15.92
C ALA A 136 10.38 16.53 -15.89
N ALA A 137 9.46 16.51 -16.85
CA ALA A 137 8.55 15.40 -17.08
C ALA A 137 9.14 14.51 -18.18
N PHE A 138 9.09 13.19 -17.99
CA PHE A 138 9.62 12.19 -18.91
C PHE A 138 8.56 11.16 -19.27
N ALA A 139 8.69 10.61 -20.47
CA ALA A 139 7.87 9.51 -20.96
C ALA A 139 8.67 8.59 -21.89
N GLU A 140 8.17 7.38 -22.07
CA GLU A 140 8.59 6.44 -23.10
C GLU A 140 7.70 6.68 -24.34
N GLY A 141 8.27 7.24 -25.42
CA GLY A 141 7.57 7.52 -26.66
C GLY A 141 7.64 6.32 -27.62
N HIS A 142 6.50 5.82 -28.08
CA HIS A 142 6.43 4.69 -29.02
C HIS A 142 6.34 5.13 -30.48
N ILE A 143 7.02 4.42 -31.37
CA ILE A 143 7.12 4.70 -32.80
C ILE A 143 6.86 3.40 -33.58
N ASN A 144 5.94 3.45 -34.54
CA ASN A 144 5.41 2.32 -35.31
C ASN A 144 4.63 1.32 -34.43
N ALA A 145 3.78 1.83 -33.54
CA ALA A 145 3.02 0.99 -32.59
C ALA A 145 1.69 0.44 -33.15
N LYS A 146 1.22 0.95 -34.30
CA LYS A 146 -0.10 0.59 -34.87
C LYS A 146 0.01 -0.29 -36.13
N PRO A 147 -0.86 -1.30 -36.30
CA PRO A 147 -0.96 -2.12 -37.52
C PRO A 147 -1.53 -1.27 -38.70
N PRO A 148 -1.43 -1.70 -39.98
CA PRO A 148 -1.77 -3.04 -40.48
C PRO A 148 -0.62 -4.07 -40.47
N HIS A 149 -0.95 -5.33 -40.22
CA HIS A 149 -0.04 -6.49 -40.20
C HIS A 149 0.54 -6.91 -41.58
N ASN A 150 0.55 -6.03 -42.58
CA ASN A 150 0.94 -6.36 -43.96
C ASN A 150 2.32 -5.83 -44.37
N GLU A 151 2.95 -4.95 -43.60
CA GLU A 151 4.33 -4.48 -43.84
C GLU A 151 5.14 -4.50 -42.54
N SER A 152 6.42 -4.89 -42.61
CA SER A 152 7.25 -5.23 -41.45
C SER A 152 7.95 -4.02 -40.81
N THR A 153 7.20 -2.93 -40.56
CA THR A 153 7.70 -1.75 -39.86
C THR A 153 8.34 -2.14 -38.52
N LYS A 154 9.57 -1.63 -38.29
CA LYS A 154 10.31 -1.92 -37.07
C LYS A 154 9.69 -1.12 -35.91
N PRO A 155 9.13 -1.75 -34.86
CA PRO A 155 8.72 -1.01 -33.67
C PRO A 155 9.96 -0.39 -33.03
N SER A 156 9.79 0.76 -32.37
CA SER A 156 10.88 1.40 -31.63
C SER A 156 10.35 2.34 -30.55
N SER A 157 11.20 2.68 -29.59
CA SER A 157 10.88 3.69 -28.58
C SER A 157 12.08 4.54 -28.21
N ASP A 158 11.82 5.70 -27.64
CA ASP A 158 12.81 6.61 -27.07
C ASP A 158 12.31 7.18 -25.73
N VAL A 159 13.24 7.61 -24.86
CA VAL A 159 12.87 8.40 -23.68
C VAL A 159 12.80 9.86 -24.11
N VAL A 160 11.64 10.46 -23.93
CA VAL A 160 11.41 11.89 -24.16
C VAL A 160 11.40 12.67 -22.85
N ALA A 161 11.65 13.97 -22.94
CA ALA A 161 11.50 14.90 -21.83
C ALA A 161 10.92 16.25 -22.27
N GLU A 162 10.13 16.85 -21.38
CA GLU A 162 9.71 18.25 -21.42
C GLU A 162 10.16 18.96 -20.13
N TYR A 163 10.48 20.25 -20.25
CA TYR A 163 11.10 21.04 -19.18
C TYR A 163 10.25 22.27 -18.85
N ILE A 164 9.86 22.38 -17.60
CA ILE A 164 8.91 23.35 -17.05
C ILE A 164 9.64 24.18 -16.00
N ASP A 165 9.42 25.49 -15.95
CA ASP A 165 10.03 26.33 -14.93
C ASP A 165 9.34 26.08 -13.58
N SER A 166 10.09 25.69 -12.54
CA SER A 166 9.49 25.46 -11.21
C SER A 166 8.97 26.73 -10.54
N ALA A 167 9.21 27.92 -11.13
CA ALA A 167 8.68 29.21 -10.68
C ALA A 167 7.47 29.70 -11.51
N TRP A 168 7.00 28.95 -12.52
CA TRP A 168 5.76 29.30 -13.22
C TRP A 168 4.53 29.00 -12.34
N GLY A 169 3.60 29.96 -12.29
CA GLY A 169 2.25 29.69 -11.80
C GLY A 169 1.47 28.81 -12.77
N TRP A 170 0.44 28.11 -12.28
CA TRP A 170 -0.31 27.13 -13.08
C TRP A 170 -0.88 27.71 -14.39
N SER A 171 -1.42 28.93 -14.36
CA SER A 171 -1.90 29.61 -15.57
C SER A 171 -0.79 29.85 -16.60
N THR A 172 0.40 30.27 -16.17
CA THR A 172 1.55 30.47 -17.06
C THR A 172 2.01 29.14 -17.67
N LEU A 173 2.08 28.06 -16.89
CA LEU A 173 2.42 26.73 -17.39
C LEU A 173 1.41 26.29 -18.47
N VAL A 174 0.12 26.44 -18.21
CA VAL A 174 -0.96 26.12 -19.15
C VAL A 174 -0.94 27.01 -20.40
N GLU A 175 -0.50 28.25 -20.32
CA GLU A 175 -0.29 29.15 -21.47
C GLU A 175 0.94 28.79 -22.30
N GLU A 176 2.06 28.41 -21.66
CA GLU A 176 3.30 28.00 -22.34
C GLU A 176 3.14 26.67 -23.09
N VAL A 177 2.53 25.64 -22.47
CA VAL A 177 2.30 24.32 -23.08
C VAL A 177 1.37 24.41 -24.32
N LYS A 178 0.48 25.42 -24.37
CA LYS A 178 -0.43 25.64 -25.51
C LYS A 178 0.21 26.37 -26.70
N LYS A 179 1.48 26.76 -26.62
CA LYS A 179 2.20 27.40 -27.73
C LYS A 179 2.61 26.40 -28.80
N LYS A 180 2.69 26.85 -30.06
CA LYS A 180 3.14 26.00 -31.18
C LYS A 180 4.63 25.67 -31.11
N GLU A 181 5.35 26.46 -30.32
CA GLU A 181 6.76 26.31 -29.99
C GLU A 181 6.99 25.31 -28.85
N TRP A 182 5.94 24.82 -28.17
CA TRP A 182 6.09 23.76 -27.17
C TRP A 182 6.44 22.43 -27.85
N SER A 183 7.40 21.69 -27.26
CA SER A 183 7.96 20.46 -27.85
C SER A 183 8.83 19.70 -26.87
N ALA A 184 8.66 18.38 -26.80
CA ALA A 184 9.59 17.49 -26.12
C ALA A 184 10.92 17.33 -26.85
N ARG A 185 11.92 16.74 -26.18
CA ARG A 185 13.16 16.25 -26.79
C ARG A 185 13.40 14.78 -26.50
N THR A 186 14.04 14.05 -27.43
CA THR A 186 14.67 12.75 -27.16
C THR A 186 15.88 12.92 -26.24
N VAL A 187 15.96 12.11 -25.19
CA VAL A 187 17.08 12.04 -24.22
C VAL A 187 17.90 10.75 -24.39
N LEU A 188 17.22 9.61 -24.58
CA LEU A 188 17.79 8.30 -24.86
C LEU A 188 17.04 7.65 -26.03
N GLY A 189 17.75 6.99 -26.95
CA GLY A 189 17.14 6.25 -28.05
C GLY A 189 18.07 6.08 -29.24
N LYS A 190 17.52 5.58 -30.35
CA LYS A 190 18.22 5.13 -31.57
C LYS A 190 19.15 6.12 -32.28
N ALA A 191 19.12 7.41 -31.91
CA ALA A 191 19.89 8.47 -32.57
C ALA A 191 21.39 8.51 -32.20
N GLU A 192 21.88 7.61 -31.34
CA GLU A 192 23.25 7.62 -30.81
C GLU A 192 24.02 6.32 -31.08
N GLY A 193 25.32 6.45 -31.40
CA GLY A 193 26.29 5.36 -31.38
C GLY A 193 26.34 4.44 -32.62
N LYS A 194 27.22 3.44 -32.54
CA LYS A 194 27.25 2.28 -33.47
C LYS A 194 26.27 1.17 -33.07
N GLU A 195 25.75 1.25 -31.85
CA GLU A 195 24.87 0.28 -31.19
C GLU A 195 23.59 1.02 -30.82
N GLY A 196 22.76 1.30 -31.81
CA GLY A 196 21.55 2.08 -31.63
C GLY A 196 20.50 1.29 -30.85
N PHE A 197 20.14 1.75 -29.66
CA PHE A 197 19.03 1.19 -28.88
C PHE A 197 17.74 1.36 -29.67
N ASP A 198 17.17 0.25 -30.17
CA ASP A 198 15.92 0.29 -30.93
C ASP A 198 14.71 0.51 -30.01
N VAL A 199 14.78 -0.04 -28.79
CA VAL A 199 13.76 0.06 -27.76
C VAL A 199 14.41 0.49 -26.46
N VAL A 200 13.82 1.48 -25.80
CA VAL A 200 14.10 1.86 -24.40
C VAL A 200 12.80 1.91 -23.61
N ARG A 201 12.86 1.57 -22.32
CA ARG A 201 11.68 1.31 -21.48
C ARG A 201 11.82 1.93 -20.10
N HIS A 202 10.69 2.30 -19.51
CA HIS A 202 10.56 2.67 -18.10
C HIS A 202 11.58 3.73 -17.62
N PRO A 203 11.56 4.97 -18.17
CA PRO A 203 12.36 6.05 -17.61
C PRO A 203 12.05 6.22 -16.11
N THR A 204 13.10 6.19 -15.30
CA THR A 204 13.04 6.36 -13.85
C THR A 204 14.02 7.45 -13.47
N THR A 205 13.59 8.45 -12.69
CA THR A 205 14.41 9.64 -12.44
C THR A 205 14.63 9.94 -10.96
N ILE A 206 15.77 10.56 -10.64
CA ILE A 206 16.12 11.09 -9.32
C ILE A 206 16.83 12.44 -9.50
N ALA A 207 16.57 13.42 -8.63
CA ALA A 207 17.34 14.65 -8.54
C ALA A 207 18.39 14.59 -7.42
N LYS A 208 19.54 15.23 -7.61
CA LYS A 208 20.47 15.56 -6.52
C LYS A 208 21.10 16.93 -6.77
N GLY A 209 20.55 17.95 -6.10
CA GLY A 209 20.90 19.35 -6.38
C GLY A 209 20.48 19.75 -7.79
N ASP A 210 21.44 20.23 -8.58
CA ASP A 210 21.21 20.65 -9.98
C ASP A 210 21.42 19.51 -11.00
N LYS A 211 21.65 18.26 -10.53
CA LYS A 211 21.77 17.07 -11.37
C LYS A 211 20.48 16.25 -11.40
N VAL A 212 20.11 15.78 -12.59
CA VAL A 212 19.09 14.75 -12.82
C VAL A 212 19.77 13.45 -13.25
N PHE A 213 19.46 12.35 -12.58
CA PHE A 213 19.84 11.01 -12.96
C PHE A 213 18.64 10.35 -13.65
N LEU A 214 18.82 9.85 -14.87
CA LEU A 214 17.81 9.12 -15.64
C LEU A 214 18.32 7.70 -15.89
N LEU A 215 17.60 6.72 -15.34
CA LEU A 215 17.81 5.30 -15.59
C LEU A 215 16.67 4.77 -16.50
N ALA A 216 17.00 3.92 -17.46
CA ALA A 216 16.03 3.23 -18.31
C ALA A 216 16.50 1.80 -18.63
N GLY A 217 15.58 0.90 -18.95
CA GLY A 217 15.92 -0.34 -19.66
C GLY A 217 16.09 -0.08 -21.15
N SER A 218 16.83 -0.95 -21.84
CA SER A 218 17.05 -0.88 -23.28
C SER A 218 17.24 -2.25 -23.91
N THR A 219 16.92 -2.39 -25.19
CA THR A 219 17.22 -3.59 -25.96
C THR A 219 17.37 -3.26 -27.45
N ALA A 220 18.09 -4.13 -28.17
CA ALA A 220 18.22 -4.10 -29.62
C ALA A 220 17.21 -5.05 -30.27
N LEU A 221 16.71 -4.71 -31.46
CA LEU A 221 15.70 -5.51 -32.17
C LEU A 221 16.29 -6.22 -33.39
N SER A 222 16.23 -7.55 -33.41
CA SER A 222 16.59 -8.41 -34.55
C SER A 222 15.35 -8.82 -35.35
N TYR A 223 15.49 -9.00 -36.67
CA TYR A 223 14.42 -9.57 -37.51
C TYR A 223 14.69 -11.04 -37.76
N VAL A 224 13.81 -11.90 -37.27
CA VAL A 224 13.97 -13.36 -37.24
C VAL A 224 12.64 -14.00 -37.65
N ASN A 225 12.69 -15.00 -38.53
CA ASN A 225 11.54 -15.80 -38.99
C ASN A 225 10.29 -15.04 -39.49
N GLY A 226 10.39 -13.74 -39.78
CA GLY A 226 9.28 -12.88 -40.22
C GLY A 226 8.74 -11.92 -39.15
N SER A 227 9.31 -11.93 -37.94
CA SER A 227 8.98 -11.06 -36.81
C SER A 227 10.17 -10.23 -36.33
N TRP A 228 9.90 -9.16 -35.59
CA TRP A 228 10.89 -8.43 -34.80
C TRP A 228 10.95 -9.01 -33.38
N GLU A 229 12.14 -9.41 -32.94
CA GLU A 229 12.43 -10.04 -31.64
C GLU A 229 13.37 -9.14 -30.81
N GLU A 230 13.17 -9.09 -29.49
CA GLU A 230 13.96 -8.28 -28.54
C GLU A 230 15.19 -9.06 -28.02
N GLY A 231 16.37 -8.42 -28.10
CA GLY A 231 17.59 -8.84 -27.42
C GLY A 231 17.45 -8.76 -25.90
N SER A 232 18.51 -9.06 -25.14
CA SER A 232 18.44 -8.95 -23.68
C SER A 232 18.27 -7.50 -23.20
N LEU A 233 17.55 -7.33 -22.09
CA LEU A 233 17.30 -6.05 -21.45
C LEU A 233 18.52 -5.59 -20.65
N GLU A 234 19.13 -4.49 -21.11
CA GLU A 234 20.27 -3.83 -20.46
C GLU A 234 19.88 -2.47 -19.89
N LEU A 235 20.34 -2.17 -18.66
CA LEU A 235 20.19 -0.84 -18.07
C LEU A 235 21.08 0.20 -18.73
N LYS A 236 20.54 1.40 -18.96
CA LYS A 236 21.26 2.59 -19.41
C LYS A 236 21.01 3.74 -18.44
N LEU A 237 22.08 4.38 -18.01
CA LEU A 237 22.09 5.56 -17.15
C LEU A 237 22.57 6.76 -17.96
N VAL A 238 21.94 7.91 -17.79
CA VAL A 238 22.49 9.19 -18.23
C VAL A 238 22.27 10.25 -17.15
N VAL A 239 23.25 11.13 -16.99
CA VAL A 239 23.21 12.25 -16.04
C VAL A 239 23.04 13.55 -16.81
N GLY A 240 22.18 14.44 -16.29
CA GLY A 240 21.93 15.76 -16.85
C GLY A 240 22.23 16.86 -15.85
N ASP A 241 23.01 17.85 -16.26
CA ASP A 241 23.20 19.09 -15.52
C ASP A 241 22.14 20.12 -15.93
N VAL A 242 21.44 20.69 -14.95
CA VAL A 242 20.53 21.83 -15.16
C VAL A 242 21.36 23.10 -15.30
N THR A 243 21.24 23.77 -16.46
CA THR A 243 22.03 24.97 -16.79
C THR A 243 21.18 26.23 -16.96
N LYS A 244 19.85 26.07 -17.10
CA LYS A 244 18.79 27.11 -17.15
C LYS A 244 19.27 28.52 -17.60
N PRO A 245 19.78 28.66 -18.84
CA PRO A 245 20.30 29.93 -19.35
C PRO A 245 19.25 31.05 -19.33
N THR A 246 19.63 32.24 -18.86
CA THR A 246 18.73 33.40 -18.74
C THR A 246 18.20 33.84 -20.11
N GLY A 247 16.92 33.53 -20.37
CA GLY A 247 16.27 33.83 -21.65
C GLY A 247 16.51 32.78 -22.76
N GLY A 248 17.10 31.62 -22.44
CA GLY A 248 17.15 30.49 -23.37
C GLY A 248 15.86 29.68 -23.35
N GLU A 249 15.50 29.08 -24.50
CA GLU A 249 14.30 28.25 -24.63
C GLU A 249 14.29 27.09 -23.61
N PRO A 250 13.10 26.70 -23.07
CA PRO A 250 12.97 25.59 -22.12
C PRO A 250 13.70 24.32 -22.57
N ARG A 251 13.63 24.05 -23.88
CA ARG A 251 14.27 22.95 -24.61
C ARG A 251 15.74 22.72 -24.25
N GLU A 252 16.54 23.73 -23.89
CA GLU A 252 17.99 23.55 -23.62
C GLU A 252 18.38 23.54 -22.14
N TRP A 253 17.43 23.65 -21.21
CA TRP A 253 17.75 23.83 -19.79
C TRP A 253 18.46 22.64 -19.11
N ILE A 254 18.40 21.43 -19.66
CA ILE A 254 19.17 20.27 -19.20
C ILE A 254 20.18 19.83 -20.27
N LYS A 255 21.46 19.84 -19.90
CA LYS A 255 22.57 19.29 -20.68
C LYS A 255 22.86 17.87 -20.22
N TRP A 256 22.57 16.89 -21.07
CA TRP A 256 22.89 15.48 -20.83
C TRP A 256 24.34 15.15 -21.21
N ASP A 257 24.97 14.30 -20.41
CA ASP A 257 26.28 13.72 -20.68
C ASP A 257 26.16 12.45 -21.56
N GLU A 258 27.26 11.71 -21.74
CA GLU A 258 27.29 10.46 -22.49
C GLU A 258 26.55 9.34 -21.74
N VAL A 259 25.96 8.39 -22.50
CA VAL A 259 25.19 7.26 -21.94
C VAL A 259 26.14 6.23 -21.34
N GLN A 260 25.84 5.78 -20.13
CA GLN A 260 26.61 4.82 -19.35
C GLN A 260 25.81 3.52 -19.16
N SER A 261 26.50 2.39 -18.97
CA SER A 261 25.91 1.20 -18.36
C SER A 261 26.29 1.20 -16.87
N PRO A 262 25.33 1.24 -15.92
CA PRO A 262 25.64 1.23 -14.49
C PRO A 262 26.05 -0.16 -13.98
N MET A 263 25.77 -1.24 -14.74
CA MET A 263 26.11 -2.61 -14.34
C MET A 263 27.49 -3.03 -14.84
N GLN A 264 28.25 -3.68 -13.96
CA GLN A 264 29.39 -4.50 -14.34
C GLN A 264 28.93 -5.96 -14.43
N LEU A 265 29.32 -6.67 -15.50
CA LEU A 265 28.83 -8.01 -15.84
C LEU A 265 29.16 -9.10 -14.79
N THR A 266 30.01 -8.79 -13.81
CA THR A 266 30.39 -9.68 -12.71
C THR A 266 29.35 -9.76 -11.60
N THR A 267 28.39 -8.83 -11.52
CA THR A 267 27.47 -8.69 -10.37
C THR A 267 26.15 -9.47 -10.54
N SER A 268 25.81 -9.92 -11.75
CA SER A 268 24.60 -10.72 -11.99
C SER A 268 24.77 -12.19 -11.57
N ALA A 269 25.96 -12.75 -11.77
CA ALA A 269 26.26 -14.17 -11.57
C ALA A 269 26.30 -14.64 -10.08
N SER A 270 26.05 -13.74 -9.12
CA SER A 270 25.99 -14.04 -7.69
C SER A 270 24.58 -14.31 -7.16
N HIS A 271 23.53 -14.06 -7.95
CA HIS A 271 22.14 -14.18 -7.50
C HIS A 271 21.54 -15.56 -7.77
N GLU A 272 20.77 -16.05 -6.80
CA GLU A 272 19.92 -17.24 -6.96
C GLU A 272 18.90 -16.99 -8.08
N GLY A 273 18.79 -17.93 -9.02
CA GLY A 273 17.93 -17.81 -10.20
C GLY A 273 18.63 -17.48 -11.54
N ASN A 274 19.94 -17.18 -11.55
CA ASN A 274 20.70 -16.81 -12.77
C ASN A 274 20.06 -15.63 -13.55
N LEU A 275 19.86 -14.49 -12.89
CA LEU A 275 19.26 -13.30 -13.50
C LEU A 275 20.16 -12.75 -14.63
N THR A 276 19.59 -12.53 -15.81
CA THR A 276 20.31 -12.07 -17.02
C THR A 276 19.86 -10.69 -17.51
N ASP A 277 18.58 -10.38 -17.33
CA ASP A 277 17.88 -9.30 -18.00
C ASP A 277 17.32 -8.32 -16.96
N TYR A 278 17.60 -7.03 -17.12
CA TYR A 278 17.38 -6.01 -16.10
C TYR A 278 16.72 -4.76 -16.69
N ILE A 279 15.66 -4.28 -16.03
CA ILE A 279 14.85 -3.14 -16.47
C ILE A 279 14.53 -2.23 -15.28
N ALA A 280 14.54 -0.91 -15.51
CA ALA A 280 14.13 0.05 -14.49
C ALA A 280 12.60 -0.02 -14.25
N SER A 281 12.13 0.44 -13.10
CA SER A 281 10.73 0.24 -12.69
C SER A 281 9.75 1.32 -13.15
N GLY A 282 10.24 2.46 -13.66
CA GLY A 282 9.44 3.63 -14.00
C GLY A 282 9.20 4.56 -12.81
N GLY A 283 8.58 5.72 -13.06
CA GLY A 283 8.29 6.68 -11.99
C GLY A 283 9.55 7.37 -11.44
N SER A 284 9.68 7.43 -10.11
CA SER A 284 10.82 8.07 -9.43
C SER A 284 11.56 7.09 -8.54
N GLY A 285 12.88 7.25 -8.45
CA GLY A 285 13.68 6.63 -7.39
C GLY A 285 13.75 7.51 -6.14
N VAL A 286 14.68 7.17 -5.23
CA VAL A 286 14.86 7.82 -3.94
C VAL A 286 16.26 8.45 -3.83
N LEU A 287 16.32 9.70 -3.40
CA LEU A 287 17.51 10.27 -2.78
C LEU A 287 17.33 10.18 -1.27
N MET A 288 18.14 9.37 -0.59
CA MET A 288 18.06 9.15 0.85
C MET A 288 18.67 10.31 1.66
N GLU A 289 18.32 10.42 2.94
CA GLU A 289 18.83 11.46 3.85
C GLU A 289 20.36 11.43 4.02
N ASP A 290 21.02 10.28 3.86
CA ASP A 290 22.49 10.17 3.85
C ASP A 290 23.13 10.59 2.51
N GLY A 291 22.31 10.87 1.49
CA GLY A 291 22.70 11.22 0.13
C GLY A 291 22.88 10.03 -0.81
N THR A 292 22.58 8.80 -0.40
CA THR A 292 22.56 7.63 -1.29
C THR A 292 21.48 7.80 -2.37
N ILE A 293 21.83 7.50 -3.61
CA ILE A 293 20.91 7.50 -4.76
C ILE A 293 20.43 6.05 -4.94
N VAL A 294 19.12 5.80 -4.95
CA VAL A 294 18.53 4.45 -5.04
C VAL A 294 17.45 4.40 -6.12
N PHE A 295 17.64 3.53 -7.11
CA PHE A 295 16.61 3.17 -8.10
C PHE A 295 16.04 1.79 -7.79
N SER A 296 14.73 1.60 -7.99
CA SER A 296 14.13 0.28 -8.05
C SER A 296 14.27 -0.33 -9.45
N LEU A 297 14.37 -1.67 -9.49
CA LEU A 297 14.57 -2.48 -10.69
C LEU A 297 13.62 -3.67 -10.69
N MET A 298 13.29 -4.15 -11.89
CA MET A 298 12.89 -5.54 -12.10
C MET A 298 14.04 -6.30 -12.77
N ALA A 299 14.23 -7.54 -12.35
CA ALA A 299 15.21 -8.48 -12.89
C ALA A 299 14.52 -9.81 -13.25
N MET A 300 14.99 -10.47 -14.30
CA MET A 300 14.44 -11.74 -14.79
C MET A 300 15.53 -12.63 -15.39
N ASN A 301 15.24 -13.92 -15.52
CA ASN A 301 16.06 -14.87 -16.27
C ASN A 301 15.42 -15.10 -17.64
N LYS A 302 16.16 -14.85 -18.73
CA LYS A 302 15.66 -14.98 -20.10
C LYS A 302 15.33 -16.43 -20.52
N GLU A 303 15.84 -17.43 -19.82
CA GLU A 303 15.45 -18.84 -20.04
C GLU A 303 14.14 -19.20 -19.31
N ASN A 304 13.66 -18.34 -18.40
CA ASN A 304 12.46 -18.54 -17.59
C ASN A 304 11.75 -17.20 -17.32
N GLU A 305 11.20 -16.59 -18.38
CA GLU A 305 10.56 -15.26 -18.35
C GLU A 305 9.32 -15.18 -17.42
N VAL A 306 8.89 -16.30 -16.85
CA VAL A 306 7.78 -16.38 -15.87
C VAL A 306 8.16 -15.71 -14.54
N ASP A 307 9.41 -15.83 -14.09
CA ASP A 307 9.83 -15.42 -12.75
C ASP A 307 10.51 -14.03 -12.79
N VAL A 308 9.69 -12.98 -12.59
CA VAL A 308 10.15 -11.59 -12.40
C VAL A 308 10.39 -11.31 -10.92
N TYR A 309 11.51 -10.66 -10.61
CA TYR A 309 11.94 -10.29 -9.27
C TYR A 309 12.12 -8.77 -9.14
N SER A 310 11.74 -8.22 -8.00
CA SER A 310 11.95 -6.80 -7.64
C SER A 310 13.22 -6.63 -6.80
N MET A 311 14.04 -5.64 -7.16
CA MET A 311 15.35 -5.36 -6.57
C MET A 311 15.61 -3.83 -6.49
N ILE A 312 16.75 -3.42 -5.92
CA ILE A 312 17.25 -2.04 -6.04
C ILE A 312 18.69 -2.00 -6.54
N ILE A 313 19.05 -0.91 -7.23
CA ILE A 313 20.42 -0.54 -7.56
C ILE A 313 20.71 0.84 -6.97
N TYR A 314 21.85 0.99 -6.29
CA TYR A 314 22.16 2.19 -5.53
C TYR A 314 23.60 2.68 -5.73
N SER A 315 23.82 3.96 -5.45
CA SER A 315 25.13 4.61 -5.49
C SER A 315 25.33 5.52 -4.29
N LYS A 316 26.48 5.36 -3.62
CA LYS A 316 26.90 6.14 -2.45
C LYS A 316 27.93 7.24 -2.78
N ASP A 317 28.33 7.36 -4.04
CA ASP A 317 29.40 8.24 -4.52
C ASP A 317 28.95 9.16 -5.68
N ASN A 318 27.66 9.52 -5.68
CA ASN A 318 27.00 10.40 -6.65
C ASN A 318 26.89 9.82 -8.07
N GLY A 319 26.74 8.50 -8.18
CA GLY A 319 26.59 7.77 -9.44
C GLY A 319 27.91 7.38 -10.11
N SER A 320 29.04 7.49 -9.41
CA SER A 320 30.37 7.13 -9.95
C SER A 320 30.59 5.62 -9.96
N THR A 321 30.04 4.92 -8.97
CA THR A 321 29.89 3.47 -8.92
C THR A 321 28.47 3.09 -8.47
N TRP A 322 28.04 1.91 -8.86
CA TRP A 322 26.70 1.38 -8.56
C TRP A 322 26.80 -0.04 -7.97
N SER A 323 25.86 -0.39 -7.11
CA SER A 323 25.77 -1.70 -6.46
C SER A 323 24.33 -2.19 -6.51
N LEU A 324 24.15 -3.47 -6.85
CA LEU A 324 22.86 -4.16 -6.80
C LEU A 324 22.60 -4.65 -5.35
N SER A 325 21.34 -4.73 -4.93
CA SER A 325 20.98 -5.31 -3.63
C SER A 325 21.24 -6.80 -3.57
N GLU A 326 21.78 -7.33 -2.46
CA GLU A 326 22.00 -8.77 -2.29
C GLU A 326 20.68 -9.55 -2.27
N GLY A 327 19.65 -8.97 -1.64
CA GLY A 327 18.29 -9.50 -1.58
C GLY A 327 17.38 -8.99 -2.69
N MET A 328 16.29 -9.72 -2.88
CA MET A 328 15.22 -9.50 -3.86
C MET A 328 13.85 -9.87 -3.27
N SER A 329 12.77 -9.55 -3.97
CA SER A 329 11.42 -10.03 -3.63
C SER A 329 11.26 -11.55 -3.83
N PRO A 330 10.13 -12.14 -3.41
CA PRO A 330 9.67 -13.40 -3.99
C PRO A 330 9.56 -13.33 -5.52
N ALA A 331 9.58 -14.50 -6.16
CA ALA A 331 9.35 -14.64 -7.61
C ALA A 331 7.95 -14.16 -8.00
N LYS A 332 7.82 -13.71 -9.26
CA LYS A 332 6.60 -13.13 -9.84
C LYS A 332 6.04 -11.91 -9.08
N CYS A 333 6.93 -11.10 -8.53
CA CYS A 333 6.58 -9.82 -7.91
C CYS A 333 7.33 -8.68 -8.60
N GLY A 334 6.60 -7.82 -9.32
CA GLY A 334 7.13 -6.76 -10.17
C GLY A 334 6.70 -5.36 -9.76
N ALA A 335 6.93 -4.42 -10.68
CA ALA A 335 6.62 -2.99 -10.57
C ALA A 335 7.01 -2.32 -9.22
N PRO A 336 8.25 -2.44 -8.71
CA PRO A 336 8.58 -1.92 -7.39
C PRO A 336 8.59 -0.38 -7.32
N ARG A 337 7.72 0.20 -6.48
CA ARG A 337 7.78 1.61 -6.03
C ARG A 337 8.59 1.66 -4.73
N ILE A 338 9.44 2.66 -4.52
CA ILE A 338 10.30 2.77 -3.32
C ILE A 338 10.24 4.15 -2.65
N THR A 339 10.42 4.20 -1.33
CA THR A 339 10.55 5.44 -0.55
C THR A 339 11.38 5.26 0.72
N GLU A 340 11.87 6.34 1.35
CA GLU A 340 12.64 6.27 2.62
C GLU A 340 11.81 6.76 3.82
N TRP A 341 11.50 5.86 4.75
CA TRP A 341 10.80 6.18 5.99
C TRP A 341 11.62 5.76 7.22
N GLU A 342 11.82 6.68 8.17
CA GLU A 342 12.54 6.44 9.45
C GLU A 342 13.91 5.71 9.31
N GLY A 343 14.64 6.00 8.23
CA GLY A 343 15.94 5.38 7.91
C GLY A 343 15.86 3.97 7.29
N SER A 344 14.66 3.51 6.96
CA SER A 344 14.41 2.29 6.19
C SER A 344 14.00 2.61 4.76
N LEU A 345 14.38 1.76 3.81
CA LEU A 345 13.72 1.70 2.51
C LEU A 345 12.43 0.90 2.62
N LEU A 346 11.33 1.48 2.16
CA LEU A 346 10.07 0.78 1.91
C LEU A 346 9.96 0.49 0.42
N MET A 347 9.46 -0.70 0.08
CA MET A 347 9.18 -1.12 -1.29
C MET A 347 7.75 -1.66 -1.40
N ILE A 348 6.94 -1.09 -2.30
CA ILE A 348 5.64 -1.64 -2.70
C ILE A 348 5.82 -2.42 -4.00
N ILE A 349 5.38 -3.68 -4.05
CA ILE A 349 5.50 -4.57 -5.21
C ILE A 349 4.18 -5.25 -5.57
N ASP A 350 3.95 -5.52 -6.86
CA ASP A 350 2.76 -6.20 -7.35
C ASP A 350 3.07 -7.67 -7.66
N CYS A 351 2.44 -8.60 -6.93
CA CYS A 351 2.55 -10.05 -7.14
C CYS A 351 1.22 -10.63 -7.68
N GLU A 352 1.23 -11.86 -8.24
CA GLU A 352 0.10 -12.52 -8.96
C GLU A 352 -1.32 -12.36 -8.37
N SER A 353 -1.46 -12.20 -7.05
CA SER A 353 -2.77 -12.06 -6.37
C SER A 353 -2.82 -10.93 -5.33
N SER A 354 -1.75 -10.14 -5.17
CA SER A 354 -1.59 -9.18 -4.08
C SER A 354 -0.53 -8.12 -4.37
N GLN A 355 -0.84 -6.84 -4.11
CA GLN A 355 0.20 -5.84 -3.85
C GLN A 355 0.73 -6.03 -2.42
N ARG A 356 2.05 -5.93 -2.20
CA ARG A 356 2.72 -6.15 -0.91
C ARG A 356 3.68 -5.03 -0.57
N VAL A 357 3.96 -4.84 0.73
CA VAL A 357 4.89 -3.83 1.24
C VAL A 357 6.03 -4.52 2.00
N TYR A 358 7.28 -4.19 1.66
CA TYR A 358 8.49 -4.68 2.33
C TYR A 358 9.33 -3.53 2.88
N GLU A 359 10.04 -3.80 3.98
CA GLU A 359 10.99 -2.90 4.63
C GLU A 359 12.41 -3.49 4.57
N SER A 360 13.41 -2.64 4.30
CA SER A 360 14.83 -2.96 4.44
C SER A 360 15.56 -1.86 5.20
N ARG A 361 16.42 -2.26 6.15
CA ARG A 361 17.32 -1.38 6.94
C ARG A 361 18.79 -1.54 6.56
N ASP A 362 19.09 -2.35 5.56
CA ASP A 362 20.45 -2.76 5.16
C ASP A 362 20.74 -2.55 3.66
N MET A 363 20.00 -1.64 3.03
CA MET A 363 20.10 -1.31 1.59
C MET A 363 19.75 -2.50 0.67
N GLY A 364 18.67 -3.20 1.02
CA GLY A 364 18.09 -4.30 0.25
C GLY A 364 18.82 -5.64 0.39
N ALA A 365 19.76 -5.78 1.34
CA ALA A 365 20.39 -7.08 1.59
C ALA A 365 19.41 -8.07 2.23
N THR A 366 18.51 -7.58 3.09
CA THR A 366 17.31 -8.29 3.54
C THR A 366 16.05 -7.44 3.35
N TRP A 367 14.94 -8.11 3.06
CA TRP A 367 13.60 -7.53 2.95
C TRP A 367 12.67 -8.27 3.91
N THR A 368 11.96 -7.53 4.76
CA THR A 368 10.95 -8.07 5.69
C THR A 368 9.59 -7.53 5.30
N GLU A 369 8.54 -8.36 5.30
CA GLU A 369 7.18 -7.92 4.95
C GLU A 369 6.67 -6.94 6.02
N ALA A 370 6.39 -5.70 5.63
CA ALA A 370 6.22 -4.55 6.50
C ALA A 370 4.77 -4.40 6.99
N ILE A 371 4.19 -5.50 7.51
CA ILE A 371 2.76 -5.60 7.82
C ILE A 371 2.35 -4.54 8.86
N GLY A 372 1.71 -3.48 8.37
CA GLY A 372 1.22 -2.35 9.18
C GLY A 372 1.98 -1.03 9.02
N THR A 373 3.09 -1.02 8.30
CA THR A 373 3.65 0.22 7.74
C THR A 373 2.78 0.66 6.56
N LEU A 374 2.63 1.97 6.34
CA LEU A 374 1.65 2.55 5.40
C LEU A 374 0.19 2.10 5.70
N PRO A 375 -0.39 2.50 6.86
CA PRO A 375 -1.82 2.32 7.08
C PRO A 375 -2.64 2.96 5.95
N GLY A 376 -3.72 2.31 5.52
CA GLY A 376 -4.54 2.76 4.39
C GLY A 376 -4.05 2.31 3.01
N VAL A 377 -2.88 1.67 2.88
CA VAL A 377 -2.47 1.02 1.62
C VAL A 377 -3.13 -0.35 1.48
N TRP A 378 -3.75 -0.60 0.34
CA TRP A 378 -4.46 -1.84 0.06
C TRP A 378 -3.54 -2.99 -0.35
N VAL A 379 -3.34 -3.93 0.58
CA VAL A 379 -2.89 -5.30 0.27
C VAL A 379 -4.12 -6.10 -0.18
N ASN A 380 -4.31 -6.26 -1.48
CA ASN A 380 -5.37 -7.14 -2.00
C ASN A 380 -5.09 -8.61 -1.67
N SER A 381 -6.17 -9.38 -1.53
CA SER A 381 -6.21 -10.73 -2.10
C SER A 381 -7.46 -10.84 -2.95
N GLN A 382 -7.32 -10.83 -4.28
CA GLN A 382 -8.42 -11.16 -5.18
C GLN A 382 -8.51 -12.68 -5.41
N SER A 383 -9.72 -13.16 -5.72
CA SER A 383 -9.91 -14.47 -6.34
C SER A 383 -9.54 -14.40 -7.83
N GLU A 384 -9.46 -15.57 -8.47
CA GLU A 384 -8.90 -15.75 -9.82
C GLU A 384 -9.74 -15.13 -10.97
N ASP A 385 -10.86 -14.48 -10.65
CA ASP A 385 -11.94 -14.18 -11.61
C ASP A 385 -11.83 -12.81 -12.32
N TYR A 386 -11.07 -11.84 -11.81
CA TYR A 386 -11.04 -10.46 -12.32
C TYR A 386 -9.61 -9.85 -12.43
N PRO A 387 -8.91 -10.07 -13.56
CA PRO A 387 -7.56 -9.52 -13.79
C PRO A 387 -7.53 -8.03 -14.18
N GLU A 388 -8.69 -7.36 -14.32
CA GLU A 388 -8.77 -5.92 -14.62
C GLU A 388 -9.59 -5.18 -13.57
N GLY A 389 -9.04 -4.09 -13.02
CA GLY A 389 -9.73 -3.22 -12.04
C GLY A 389 -9.39 -3.46 -10.56
N GLY A 390 -8.37 -4.28 -10.26
CA GLY A 390 -7.90 -4.52 -8.89
C GLY A 390 -7.29 -3.27 -8.23
N LEU A 391 -7.56 -3.08 -6.94
CA LEU A 391 -7.10 -1.93 -6.16
C LEU A 391 -5.58 -2.00 -5.93
N HIS A 392 -4.86 -0.91 -6.20
CA HIS A 392 -3.40 -0.85 -6.02
C HIS A 392 -2.94 0.60 -5.83
N VAL A 393 -1.81 0.78 -5.13
CA VAL A 393 -1.07 2.03 -5.09
C VAL A 393 -0.38 2.22 -6.44
N ASP A 394 -0.67 3.32 -7.13
CA ASP A 394 0.06 3.72 -8.33
C ASP A 394 1.43 4.28 -7.92
N ALA A 395 1.45 5.36 -7.12
CA ALA A 395 2.65 6.10 -6.73
C ALA A 395 2.78 6.26 -5.21
N LEU A 396 4.04 6.33 -4.73
CA LEU A 396 4.41 6.61 -3.35
C LEU A 396 5.60 7.59 -3.32
N ILE A 397 5.51 8.66 -2.53
CA ILE A 397 6.63 9.56 -2.22
C ILE A 397 6.63 9.95 -0.74
N THR A 398 7.79 10.36 -0.21
CA THR A 398 7.86 11.13 1.04
C THR A 398 8.01 12.62 0.78
N ALA A 399 7.37 13.42 1.64
CA ALA A 399 7.42 14.87 1.60
C ALA A 399 7.59 15.45 3.01
N THR A 400 8.08 16.69 3.10
CA THR A 400 8.14 17.45 4.35
C THR A 400 7.23 18.68 4.21
N ILE A 401 6.12 18.69 4.96
CA ILE A 401 4.98 19.60 4.75
C ILE A 401 4.49 20.11 6.12
N GLU A 402 4.23 21.42 6.22
CA GLU A 402 3.89 22.17 7.46
C GLU A 402 4.84 21.98 8.66
N GLU A 403 5.45 23.09 9.10
CA GLU A 403 6.35 23.17 10.27
C GLU A 403 7.54 22.18 10.31
N GLY A 404 7.75 21.40 9.25
CA GLY A 404 8.81 20.38 9.14
C GLY A 404 8.33 18.93 9.33
N ARG A 405 7.02 18.63 9.32
CA ARG A 405 6.51 17.26 9.48
C ARG A 405 6.81 16.41 8.23
N LYS A 406 7.60 15.33 8.37
CA LYS A 406 7.78 14.31 7.33
C LYS A 406 6.52 13.45 7.24
N VAL A 407 6.05 13.18 6.03
CA VAL A 407 4.86 12.37 5.71
C VAL A 407 5.07 11.55 4.44
N MET A 408 4.31 10.48 4.28
CA MET A 408 4.16 9.76 3.01
C MET A 408 2.90 10.25 2.30
N LEU A 409 3.01 10.48 0.99
CA LEU A 409 1.91 10.73 0.08
C LEU A 409 1.83 9.58 -0.92
N TYR A 410 0.63 9.07 -1.17
CA TYR A 410 0.44 8.00 -2.15
C TYR A 410 -0.86 8.19 -2.94
N THR A 411 -0.84 7.79 -4.22
CA THR A 411 -2.05 7.65 -5.04
C THR A 411 -2.46 6.18 -5.10
N GLN A 412 -3.74 5.90 -4.91
CA GLN A 412 -4.27 4.54 -4.91
C GLN A 412 -5.64 4.48 -5.59
N ARG A 413 -5.88 3.43 -6.36
CA ARG A 413 -7.20 3.14 -6.92
C ARG A 413 -8.13 2.59 -5.85
N GLY A 414 -9.37 3.05 -5.88
CA GLY A 414 -10.45 2.58 -5.02
C GLY A 414 -11.59 1.98 -5.84
N HIS A 415 -12.47 1.21 -5.21
CA HIS A 415 -13.75 0.88 -5.84
C HIS A 415 -14.63 2.15 -5.92
N ALA A 416 -15.36 2.31 -7.01
CA ALA A 416 -16.50 3.22 -7.04
C ALA A 416 -17.79 2.48 -6.64
N MET A 417 -18.75 3.23 -6.11
CA MET A 417 -20.14 2.77 -5.97
C MET A 417 -20.91 2.76 -7.31
N GLU A 418 -20.33 3.31 -8.38
CA GLU A 418 -20.84 3.24 -9.75
C GLU A 418 -20.11 2.11 -10.52
N GLU A 419 -20.85 1.19 -11.14
CA GLU A 419 -20.33 -0.04 -11.79
C GLU A 419 -19.28 0.16 -12.91
N ASN A 420 -19.02 1.40 -13.35
CA ASN A 420 -18.17 1.72 -14.50
C ASN A 420 -17.09 2.78 -14.19
N ALA A 421 -16.74 2.99 -12.93
CA ALA A 421 -15.75 3.99 -12.51
C ALA A 421 -14.61 3.38 -11.68
N ASN A 422 -13.38 3.77 -12.02
CA ASN A 422 -12.15 3.37 -11.32
C ASN A 422 -11.38 4.65 -10.92
N PRO A 423 -11.79 5.30 -9.81
CA PRO A 423 -11.19 6.54 -9.33
C PRO A 423 -9.81 6.33 -8.71
N LEU A 424 -8.90 7.25 -9.02
CA LEU A 424 -7.59 7.36 -8.40
C LEU A 424 -7.67 8.37 -7.24
N TYR A 425 -7.37 7.92 -6.02
CA TYR A 425 -7.47 8.72 -4.79
C TYR A 425 -6.10 9.11 -4.25
N LEU A 426 -5.97 10.31 -3.70
CA LEU A 426 -4.79 10.78 -2.99
C LEU A 426 -4.93 10.61 -1.48
N TRP A 427 -3.83 10.22 -0.84
CA TRP A 427 -3.73 9.97 0.59
C TRP A 427 -2.51 10.66 1.20
N VAL A 428 -2.60 10.97 2.50
CA VAL A 428 -1.45 11.37 3.34
C VAL A 428 -1.41 10.53 4.62
N THR A 429 -0.22 10.08 5.01
CA THR A 429 0.01 9.31 6.25
C THR A 429 1.32 9.69 6.94
N ASP A 430 1.33 9.66 8.28
CA ASP A 430 2.54 9.77 9.12
C ASP A 430 2.95 8.41 9.72
N ASN A 431 2.57 7.31 9.06
CA ASN A 431 2.68 5.92 9.50
C ASN A 431 1.81 5.54 10.73
N ASN A 432 1.05 6.48 11.29
CA ASN A 432 0.13 6.22 12.40
C ASN A 432 -1.31 6.52 11.97
N ARG A 433 -1.56 7.73 11.47
CA ARG A 433 -2.85 8.15 10.89
C ARG A 433 -2.77 8.14 9.37
N SER A 434 -3.91 7.99 8.72
CA SER A 434 -4.03 8.07 7.26
C SER A 434 -5.29 8.84 6.90
N PHE A 435 -5.14 9.93 6.16
CA PHE A 435 -6.24 10.78 5.74
C PHE A 435 -6.49 10.63 4.24
N PHE A 436 -7.75 10.36 3.92
CA PHE A 436 -8.27 10.36 2.56
C PHE A 436 -8.43 11.80 2.08
N VAL A 437 -7.61 12.24 1.12
CA VAL A 437 -7.64 13.63 0.65
C VAL A 437 -8.76 13.85 -0.36
N GLY A 438 -8.95 12.88 -1.27
CA GLY A 438 -9.98 12.92 -2.30
C GLY A 438 -9.54 12.31 -3.62
N PRO A 439 -10.45 12.23 -4.61
CA PRO A 439 -10.15 11.76 -5.96
C PRO A 439 -9.32 12.79 -6.75
N VAL A 440 -8.27 12.30 -7.39
CA VAL A 440 -7.35 13.07 -8.26
C VAL A 440 -7.32 12.52 -9.70
N GLY A 441 -8.11 11.49 -9.99
CA GLY A 441 -8.31 10.89 -11.31
C GLY A 441 -9.53 9.97 -11.34
N LYS A 442 -10.02 9.63 -12.53
CA LYS A 442 -11.14 8.69 -12.78
C LYS A 442 -11.11 8.20 -14.23
N ASP A 443 -11.14 6.88 -14.42
CA ASP A 443 -11.36 6.26 -15.73
C ASP A 443 -12.66 6.78 -16.38
N ASN A 444 -12.59 7.12 -17.67
CA ASN A 444 -13.68 7.68 -18.46
C ASN A 444 -14.09 6.74 -19.61
N ALA A 445 -15.24 6.98 -20.22
CA ALA A 445 -15.73 6.17 -21.34
C ALA A 445 -14.80 6.26 -22.57
N GLY A 446 -13.95 5.24 -22.76
CA GLY A 446 -12.94 5.18 -23.82
C GLY A 446 -11.53 5.66 -23.42
N GLU A 447 -11.33 6.11 -22.17
CA GLU A 447 -10.01 6.49 -21.64
C GLU A 447 -9.76 5.88 -20.25
N LYS A 448 -8.77 5.00 -20.15
CA LYS A 448 -8.35 4.35 -18.90
C LYS A 448 -7.12 5.06 -18.32
N GLU A 449 -7.16 5.51 -17.07
CA GLU A 449 -5.94 5.88 -16.34
C GLU A 449 -5.17 4.59 -16.00
N VAL A 450 -3.89 4.54 -16.33
CA VAL A 450 -3.11 3.28 -16.29
C VAL A 450 -1.73 3.39 -15.65
N ALA A 451 -1.32 4.60 -15.25
CA ALA A 451 -0.16 4.86 -14.38
C ALA A 451 -0.21 6.30 -13.87
N SER A 452 0.35 6.56 -12.69
CA SER A 452 0.58 7.91 -12.19
C SER A 452 1.88 8.03 -11.41
N THR A 453 2.41 9.25 -11.26
CA THR A 453 3.56 9.55 -10.41
C THR A 453 3.41 10.93 -9.75
N LEU A 454 3.84 11.07 -8.49
CA LEU A 454 3.72 12.28 -7.68
C LEU A 454 5.05 13.03 -7.60
N LEU A 455 4.99 14.37 -7.54
CA LEU A 455 6.13 15.22 -7.21
C LEU A 455 5.72 16.32 -6.22
N TYR A 456 6.32 16.31 -5.03
CA TYR A 456 6.32 17.47 -4.13
C TYR A 456 7.62 18.26 -4.32
N SER A 457 7.53 19.51 -4.80
CA SER A 457 8.70 20.38 -5.03
C SER A 457 8.30 21.86 -4.96
N GLY A 458 9.21 22.71 -4.48
CA GLY A 458 8.98 24.16 -4.38
C GLY A 458 7.85 24.58 -3.42
N GLY A 459 7.31 23.65 -2.61
CA GLY A 459 6.12 23.87 -1.79
C GLY A 459 4.79 23.56 -2.48
N ASN A 460 4.84 23.05 -3.72
CA ASN A 460 3.71 22.66 -4.57
C ASN A 460 3.67 21.13 -4.75
N LEU A 461 2.48 20.58 -5.03
CA LEU A 461 2.26 19.16 -5.30
C LEU A 461 1.76 18.98 -6.73
N HIS A 462 2.34 18.02 -7.44
CA HIS A 462 2.01 17.70 -8.83
C HIS A 462 1.77 16.21 -9.02
N LEU A 463 0.94 15.89 -10.00
CA LEU A 463 0.58 14.52 -10.40
C LEU A 463 0.74 14.41 -11.92
N LEU A 464 1.52 13.43 -12.38
CA LEU A 464 1.70 13.12 -13.80
C LEU A 464 1.01 11.79 -14.08
N GLN A 465 -0.11 11.83 -14.81
CA GLN A 465 -0.99 10.68 -15.11
C GLN A 465 -0.86 10.25 -16.57
N ARG A 466 -0.95 8.94 -16.81
CA ARG A 466 -1.09 8.34 -18.15
C ARG A 466 -2.54 7.94 -18.38
N ARG A 467 -3.18 8.53 -19.39
CA ARG A 467 -4.51 8.14 -19.91
C ARG A 467 -4.34 7.36 -21.21
N ALA A 468 -5.01 6.23 -21.38
CA ALA A 468 -4.88 5.33 -22.53
C ALA A 468 -6.23 5.10 -23.22
N SER A 469 -6.23 5.16 -24.56
CA SER A 469 -7.35 4.89 -25.46
C SER A 469 -6.90 4.10 -26.69
N ASP A 470 -7.82 3.74 -27.57
CA ASP A 470 -7.53 3.11 -28.87
C ASP A 470 -6.62 3.98 -29.76
N GLU A 471 -6.56 5.29 -29.52
CA GLU A 471 -5.70 6.20 -30.27
C GLU A 471 -4.25 6.26 -29.74
N GLY A 472 -3.96 5.68 -28.58
CA GLY A 472 -2.64 5.66 -27.94
C GLY A 472 -2.72 6.05 -26.46
N SER A 473 -1.60 6.43 -25.86
CA SER A 473 -1.57 6.98 -24.50
C SER A 473 -1.11 8.43 -24.48
N VAL A 474 -1.89 9.27 -23.79
CA VAL A 474 -1.58 10.66 -23.44
C VAL A 474 -0.95 10.67 -22.05
N ILE A 475 -0.01 11.58 -21.80
CA ILE A 475 0.46 11.90 -20.44
C ILE A 475 0.14 13.36 -20.09
N SER A 476 -0.60 13.52 -19.00
CA SER A 476 -1.16 14.76 -18.47
C SER A 476 -0.48 15.14 -17.15
N LEU A 477 -0.17 16.41 -16.95
CA LEU A 477 0.30 16.96 -15.68
C LEU A 477 -0.84 17.73 -14.99
N SER A 478 -1.03 17.50 -13.70
CA SER A 478 -2.05 18.15 -12.86
C SER A 478 -1.38 18.81 -11.65
N HIS A 479 -1.87 19.99 -11.25
CA HIS A 479 -1.36 20.74 -10.10
C HIS A 479 -2.35 20.67 -8.93
N LEU A 480 -1.94 19.97 -7.87
CA LEU A 480 -2.80 19.55 -6.75
C LEU A 480 -2.84 20.61 -5.65
N ALA A 481 -3.40 21.78 -5.97
CA ALA A 481 -3.40 22.96 -5.10
C ALA A 481 -4.35 22.82 -3.90
N GLU A 482 -5.56 22.30 -4.13
CA GLU A 482 -6.65 22.26 -3.14
C GLU A 482 -6.49 21.04 -2.23
N GLU A 483 -6.00 19.94 -2.79
CA GLU A 483 -5.54 18.74 -2.10
C GLU A 483 -4.39 19.10 -1.15
N LEU A 484 -3.38 19.82 -1.64
CA LEU A 484 -2.27 20.25 -0.80
C LEU A 484 -2.70 21.23 0.29
N SER A 485 -3.64 22.13 0.00
CA SER A 485 -4.24 23.01 1.02
C SER A 485 -4.96 22.19 2.11
N THR A 486 -5.70 21.15 1.70
CA THR A 486 -6.39 20.21 2.59
C THR A 486 -5.40 19.42 3.44
N ILE A 487 -4.37 18.82 2.83
CA ILE A 487 -3.26 18.14 3.53
C ILE A 487 -2.64 19.07 4.57
N LYS A 488 -2.29 20.31 4.20
CA LYS A 488 -1.70 21.30 5.14
C LYS A 488 -2.63 21.58 6.33
N SER A 489 -3.94 21.69 6.09
CA SER A 489 -4.93 21.85 7.17
C SER A 489 -4.97 20.63 8.11
N VAL A 490 -4.95 19.41 7.54
CA VAL A 490 -4.99 18.15 8.32
C VAL A 490 -3.71 17.95 9.15
N LEU A 491 -2.53 18.15 8.56
CA LEU A 491 -1.25 18.02 9.27
C LEU A 491 -1.12 19.02 10.44
N LYS A 492 -1.72 20.21 10.28
CA LYS A 492 -1.84 21.20 11.35
C LYS A 492 -2.78 20.74 12.47
N THR A 493 -3.93 20.16 12.16
CA THR A 493 -4.82 19.53 13.16
C THR A 493 -4.09 18.41 13.91
N TRP A 494 -3.39 17.52 13.19
CA TRP A 494 -2.58 16.46 13.79
C TRP A 494 -1.52 17.02 14.74
N ALA A 495 -0.78 18.06 14.34
CA ALA A 495 0.23 18.71 15.18
C ALA A 495 -0.36 19.38 16.43
N GLN A 496 -1.52 20.02 16.30
CA GLN A 496 -2.24 20.63 17.43
C GLN A 496 -2.74 19.58 18.43
N ASN A 497 -3.29 18.47 17.93
CA ASN A 497 -3.73 17.34 18.77
C ASN A 497 -2.56 16.63 19.43
N ASP A 498 -1.51 16.32 18.68
CA ASP A 498 -0.28 15.72 19.22
C ASP A 498 0.30 16.59 20.34
N ALA A 499 0.33 17.91 20.15
CA ALA A 499 0.75 18.86 21.19
C ALA A 499 -0.22 18.90 22.39
N PHE A 500 -1.54 18.88 22.17
CA PHE A 500 -2.55 18.88 23.23
C PHE A 500 -2.44 17.62 24.11
N PHE A 501 -2.43 16.43 23.52
CA PHE A 501 -2.31 15.17 24.24
C PHE A 501 -0.95 15.04 24.95
N SER A 502 0.14 15.45 24.31
CA SER A 502 1.47 15.50 24.95
C SER A 502 1.50 16.41 26.18
N ASN A 503 0.79 17.55 26.15
CA ASN A 503 0.66 18.43 27.32
C ASN A 503 -0.12 17.79 28.49
N LEU A 504 -0.93 16.76 28.25
CA LEU A 504 -1.65 15.96 29.26
C LEU A 504 -0.91 14.67 29.65
N SER A 505 0.36 14.54 29.28
CA SER A 505 1.20 13.34 29.43
C SER A 505 0.72 12.11 28.63
N ILE A 506 -0.28 12.27 27.75
CA ILE A 506 -0.83 11.19 26.93
C ILE A 506 0.16 10.88 25.78
N PRO A 507 0.53 9.61 25.55
CA PRO A 507 1.48 9.26 24.50
C PRO A 507 0.85 9.46 23.11
N THR A 508 1.60 10.08 22.20
CA THR A 508 1.17 10.32 20.81
C THR A 508 1.78 9.34 19.82
N ALA A 509 2.95 8.79 20.13
CA ALA A 509 3.58 7.75 19.32
C ALA A 509 2.66 6.53 19.21
N GLY A 510 2.30 6.13 18.00
CA GLY A 510 1.36 5.03 17.74
C GLY A 510 -0.11 5.35 17.92
N LEU A 511 -0.50 6.58 18.31
CA LEU A 511 -1.91 6.98 18.42
C LEU A 511 -2.48 7.17 17.01
N VAL A 512 -3.56 6.48 16.66
CA VAL A 512 -4.19 6.46 15.32
C VAL A 512 -5.37 7.42 15.25
N ALA A 513 -6.26 7.37 16.24
CA ALA A 513 -7.50 8.14 16.27
C ALA A 513 -7.99 8.35 17.71
N VAL A 514 -8.78 9.41 17.92
CA VAL A 514 -9.39 9.74 19.21
C VAL A 514 -10.84 10.14 19.00
N LEU A 515 -11.77 9.50 19.73
CA LEU A 515 -13.16 9.94 19.78
C LEU A 515 -13.39 10.62 21.15
N SER A 516 -13.55 11.94 21.16
CA SER A 516 -13.83 12.70 22.39
C SER A 516 -14.88 13.80 22.17
N ASN A 517 -14.47 15.07 22.15
CA ASN A 517 -15.37 16.22 22.18
C ASN A 517 -15.52 16.92 20.81
N ALA A 518 -14.87 16.40 19.76
CA ALA A 518 -15.15 16.74 18.37
C ALA A 518 -16.67 16.76 18.09
N SER A 519 -17.08 17.71 17.25
CA SER A 519 -18.49 17.97 16.95
C SER A 519 -19.14 16.77 16.27
N ALA A 520 -20.20 16.25 16.87
CA ALA A 520 -21.05 15.25 16.25
C ALA A 520 -21.98 15.91 15.22
N SER A 521 -22.06 15.34 14.02
CA SER A 521 -22.96 15.77 12.95
C SER A 521 -23.92 14.65 12.60
N GLY A 522 -25.17 14.76 13.05
CA GLY A 522 -26.13 13.64 12.96
C GLY A 522 -25.62 12.42 13.74
N ASP A 523 -25.70 11.26 13.10
CA ASP A 523 -25.39 9.94 13.69
C ASP A 523 -23.88 9.61 13.63
N THR A 524 -23.01 10.59 13.85
CA THR A 524 -21.55 10.44 13.73
C THR A 524 -20.80 11.04 14.92
N TRP A 525 -19.86 10.27 15.48
CA TRP A 525 -18.82 10.74 16.41
C TRP A 525 -17.52 10.91 15.63
N ASN A 526 -17.13 12.18 15.43
CA ASN A 526 -15.94 12.49 14.65
C ASN A 526 -14.65 12.16 15.41
N ASP A 527 -13.63 11.73 14.67
CA ASP A 527 -12.26 11.60 15.17
C ASP A 527 -11.57 12.97 15.24
N GLU A 528 -10.92 13.26 16.36
CA GLU A 528 -10.14 14.49 16.54
C GLU A 528 -9.05 14.62 15.46
N TYR A 529 -8.48 13.50 14.99
CA TYR A 529 -7.47 13.44 13.91
C TYR A 529 -8.07 13.39 12.49
N LEU A 530 -9.39 13.45 12.34
CA LEU A 530 -10.13 13.49 11.07
C LEU A 530 -10.00 12.25 10.16
N CYS A 531 -9.50 11.12 10.67
CA CYS A 531 -9.17 9.93 9.88
C CYS A 531 -10.21 8.81 10.02
N LEU A 532 -10.68 8.52 11.23
CA LEU A 532 -11.57 7.38 11.51
C LEU A 532 -12.78 7.79 12.35
N ASN A 533 -13.82 8.32 11.72
CA ASN A 533 -15.10 8.60 12.41
C ASN A 533 -15.83 7.31 12.81
N ALA A 534 -16.72 7.39 13.81
CA ALA A 534 -17.59 6.29 14.22
C ALA A 534 -19.08 6.64 14.05
N THR A 535 -19.90 5.65 13.68
CA THR A 535 -21.36 5.80 13.56
C THR A 535 -22.03 5.59 14.92
N VAL A 536 -23.08 6.37 15.21
CA VAL A 536 -23.75 6.38 16.51
C VAL A 536 -25.25 6.12 16.32
N LYS A 537 -25.75 4.98 16.83
CA LYS A 537 -27.19 4.62 16.80
C LYS A 537 -27.80 4.94 18.17
N ASN A 538 -28.92 5.69 18.18
CA ASN A 538 -29.77 5.95 19.34
C ASN A 538 -29.05 6.39 20.64
N ALA A 539 -28.06 7.29 20.60
CA ALA A 539 -27.32 7.74 21.79
C ALA A 539 -27.34 9.26 21.98
N THR A 540 -27.24 9.71 23.23
CA THR A 540 -27.25 11.15 23.58
C THR A 540 -25.81 11.68 23.69
N LYS A 541 -25.45 12.73 22.94
CA LYS A 541 -24.12 13.38 23.07
C LYS A 541 -23.97 13.97 24.48
N VAL A 542 -22.81 13.75 25.09
CA VAL A 542 -22.35 14.38 26.33
C VAL A 542 -20.97 14.99 26.13
N ASN A 543 -20.43 15.69 27.14
CA ASN A 543 -19.03 16.14 27.11
C ASN A 543 -18.11 14.93 26.87
N ASP A 544 -17.16 15.08 25.95
CA ASP A 544 -16.16 14.08 25.57
C ASP A 544 -16.70 12.73 25.07
N GLY A 545 -18.00 12.59 24.78
CA GLY A 545 -18.55 11.34 24.24
C GLY A 545 -20.07 11.22 24.20
N PHE A 546 -20.59 10.03 24.49
CA PHE A 546 -22.02 9.69 24.33
C PHE A 546 -22.54 8.83 25.48
N GLN A 547 -23.81 9.03 25.83
CA GLN A 547 -24.58 8.17 26.73
C GLN A 547 -25.52 7.26 25.94
N LEU A 548 -25.32 5.96 26.10
CA LEU A 548 -26.18 4.89 25.59
C LEU A 548 -27.34 4.70 26.57
N THR A 549 -28.58 4.84 26.10
CA THR A 549 -29.80 4.96 26.93
C THR A 549 -30.91 3.98 26.57
N GLU A 550 -30.83 3.36 25.39
CA GLU A 550 -31.79 2.43 24.81
C GLU A 550 -31.14 1.05 24.55
N PRO A 551 -31.91 -0.05 24.47
CA PRO A 551 -31.36 -1.39 24.27
C PRO A 551 -30.58 -1.57 22.95
N ASN A 552 -30.89 -0.75 21.94
CA ASN A 552 -30.24 -0.69 20.63
C ASN A 552 -29.36 0.56 20.46
N SER A 553 -29.01 1.26 21.56
CA SER A 553 -27.98 2.30 21.53
C SER A 553 -26.59 1.69 21.32
N GLY A 554 -25.80 2.28 20.43
CA GLY A 554 -24.42 1.87 20.25
C GLY A 554 -23.55 2.86 19.48
N VAL A 555 -22.23 2.64 19.56
CA VAL A 555 -21.22 3.31 18.74
C VAL A 555 -20.49 2.23 17.95
N LEU A 556 -20.71 2.23 16.63
CA LEU A 556 -20.10 1.33 15.65
C LEU A 556 -18.88 2.04 15.04
N TRP A 557 -17.68 1.54 15.32
CA TRP A 557 -16.44 2.11 14.80
C TRP A 557 -15.78 1.14 13.83
N LEU A 558 -15.83 1.51 12.56
CA LEU A 558 -15.39 0.70 11.42
C LEU A 558 -13.91 1.03 11.13
N VAL A 559 -13.03 0.03 11.23
CA VAL A 559 -11.56 0.18 11.14
C VAL A 559 -11.00 -0.41 9.84
N ASN A 560 -11.72 -1.37 9.28
CA ASN A 560 -11.45 -2.07 8.02
C ASN A 560 -12.75 -2.76 7.58
N ILE A 561 -13.14 -2.64 6.31
CA ILE A 561 -14.38 -3.25 5.76
C ILE A 561 -14.06 -3.86 4.38
N PRO A 562 -14.75 -4.94 3.95
CA PRO A 562 -14.78 -5.32 2.54
C PRO A 562 -15.39 -4.20 1.68
N GLY A 563 -14.62 -3.67 0.73
CA GLY A 563 -15.08 -2.67 -0.25
C GLY A 563 -14.76 -1.21 0.07
N ASP A 564 -14.51 -0.85 1.34
CA ASP A 564 -14.38 0.56 1.74
C ASP A 564 -12.92 1.07 1.73
N ASN A 565 -12.73 2.33 1.32
CA ASN A 565 -11.43 2.87 0.89
C ASN A 565 -10.35 2.92 2.00
N VAL A 566 -10.73 2.95 3.28
CA VAL A 566 -9.80 3.07 4.42
C VAL A 566 -9.53 1.70 5.05
N ARG A 567 -8.25 1.27 5.09
CA ARG A 567 -7.83 0.00 5.75
C ARG A 567 -6.65 0.19 6.69
N HIS A 568 -6.89 0.25 8.01
CA HIS A 568 -5.81 0.23 9.00
C HIS A 568 -5.33 -1.20 9.28
N VAL A 569 -4.69 -1.83 8.29
CA VAL A 569 -4.21 -3.23 8.34
C VAL A 569 -3.29 -3.47 9.54
N SER A 570 -2.48 -2.50 9.97
CA SER A 570 -1.66 -2.56 11.19
C SER A 570 -2.43 -3.00 12.44
N LEU A 571 -3.64 -2.48 12.62
CA LEU A 571 -4.45 -2.72 13.81
C LEU A 571 -4.93 -4.18 13.89
N SER A 572 -4.93 -4.94 12.79
CA SER A 572 -5.22 -6.38 12.82
C SER A 572 -4.16 -7.23 13.53
N HIS A 573 -2.93 -6.72 13.63
CA HIS A 573 -1.79 -7.43 14.22
C HIS A 573 -1.45 -6.88 15.61
N ASN A 574 -1.50 -5.57 15.80
CA ASN A 574 -1.27 -4.94 17.09
C ASN A 574 -2.21 -3.75 17.27
N PHE A 575 -2.96 -3.72 18.37
CA PHE A 575 -3.71 -2.53 18.76
C PHE A 575 -3.83 -2.38 20.27
N THR A 576 -4.03 -1.14 20.73
CA THR A 576 -4.64 -0.87 22.04
C THR A 576 -5.79 0.11 21.86
N LEU A 577 -6.98 -0.29 22.30
CA LEU A 577 -8.15 0.57 22.41
C LEU A 577 -8.37 0.87 23.90
N VAL A 578 -8.47 2.15 24.27
CA VAL A 578 -8.70 2.60 25.66
C VAL A 578 -9.92 3.52 25.69
N ALA A 579 -10.80 3.39 26.67
CA ALA A 579 -11.94 4.29 26.87
C ALA A 579 -12.23 4.55 28.36
N SER A 580 -12.83 5.70 28.66
CA SER A 580 -13.44 5.97 29.97
C SER A 580 -14.93 5.63 29.92
N VAL A 581 -15.41 4.78 30.83
CA VAL A 581 -16.80 4.33 30.87
C VAL A 581 -17.40 4.52 32.27
N THR A 582 -18.65 4.96 32.32
CA THR A 582 -19.44 5.05 33.56
C THR A 582 -20.73 4.27 33.38
N ILE A 583 -20.96 3.26 34.22
CA ILE A 583 -22.21 2.50 34.25
C ILE A 583 -23.12 3.14 35.30
N GLU A 584 -24.27 3.67 34.90
CA GLU A 584 -25.12 4.46 35.81
C GLU A 584 -25.85 3.58 36.84
N GLU A 585 -26.37 2.43 36.42
CA GLU A 585 -27.22 1.55 37.26
C GLU A 585 -26.95 0.07 36.96
N THR A 586 -27.29 -0.83 37.89
CA THR A 586 -27.18 -2.28 37.71
C THR A 586 -28.11 -2.76 36.59
N PRO A 587 -27.61 -3.46 35.56
CA PRO A 587 -28.43 -3.86 34.42
C PRO A 587 -29.40 -4.99 34.78
N SER A 588 -30.47 -5.14 34.00
CA SER A 588 -31.49 -6.20 34.14
C SER A 588 -31.05 -7.57 33.59
N GLY A 589 -29.93 -7.62 32.86
CA GLY A 589 -29.26 -8.82 32.36
C GLY A 589 -27.76 -8.53 32.17
N ASN A 590 -26.94 -9.51 31.81
CA ASN A 590 -25.55 -9.22 31.41
C ASN A 590 -25.57 -8.46 30.07
N ILE A 591 -24.80 -7.37 29.97
CA ILE A 591 -24.76 -6.51 28.78
C ILE A 591 -23.32 -6.40 28.28
N SER A 592 -23.16 -6.47 26.95
CA SER A 592 -21.89 -6.19 26.26
C SER A 592 -21.58 -4.69 26.39
N LEU A 593 -20.42 -4.35 26.96
CA LEU A 593 -19.95 -2.97 27.03
C LEU A 593 -19.18 -2.60 25.77
N LEU A 594 -18.15 -3.38 25.46
CA LEU A 594 -17.18 -3.12 24.41
C LEU A 594 -16.80 -4.45 23.74
N THR A 595 -17.00 -4.51 22.43
CA THR A 595 -16.60 -5.64 21.57
C THR A 595 -15.59 -5.16 20.53
N ALA A 596 -14.59 -5.98 20.23
CA ALA A 596 -13.80 -5.95 19.01
C ALA A 596 -14.11 -7.24 18.23
N THR A 597 -14.51 -7.08 16.96
CA THR A 597 -14.81 -8.19 16.04
C THR A 597 -13.86 -8.11 14.86
N LEU A 598 -13.10 -9.18 14.65
CA LEU A 598 -12.15 -9.35 13.55
C LEU A 598 -12.60 -10.54 12.71
N VAL A 599 -12.72 -10.41 11.39
CA VAL A 599 -13.10 -11.55 10.51
C VAL A 599 -11.93 -11.89 9.60
N ASP A 600 -11.45 -13.12 9.69
CA ASP A 600 -10.29 -13.65 8.96
C ASP A 600 -10.67 -14.96 8.26
N ALA A 601 -10.67 -14.97 6.92
CA ALA A 601 -11.03 -16.12 6.09
C ALA A 601 -12.37 -16.79 6.50
N GLY A 602 -13.39 -15.98 6.78
CA GLY A 602 -14.70 -16.44 7.25
C GLY A 602 -14.76 -16.95 8.70
N LEU A 603 -13.70 -16.76 9.50
CA LEU A 603 -13.73 -17.00 10.95
C LEU A 603 -13.88 -15.69 11.72
N GLU A 604 -14.94 -15.58 12.52
CA GLU A 604 -15.09 -14.51 13.50
C GLU A 604 -14.17 -14.71 14.70
N HIS A 605 -13.43 -13.66 15.04
CA HIS A 605 -12.54 -13.59 16.19
C HIS A 605 -12.96 -12.44 17.09
N LEU A 606 -13.37 -12.80 18.31
CA LEU A 606 -14.06 -11.91 19.24
C LEU A 606 -13.20 -11.57 20.46
N MET A 607 -13.15 -10.28 20.81
CA MET A 607 -12.78 -9.81 22.14
C MET A 607 -13.95 -9.01 22.71
N ARG A 608 -14.58 -9.48 23.80
CA ARG A 608 -15.71 -8.78 24.44
C ARG A 608 -15.45 -8.56 25.92
N LEU A 609 -15.74 -7.34 26.38
CA LEU A 609 -15.92 -6.97 27.78
C LEU A 609 -17.42 -6.73 28.03
N SER A 610 -17.96 -7.38 29.04
CA SER A 610 -19.35 -7.30 29.49
C SER A 610 -19.42 -6.93 30.98
N TYR A 611 -20.58 -6.42 31.40
CA TYR A 611 -20.88 -6.15 32.80
C TYR A 611 -22.15 -6.90 33.24
N THR A 612 -22.12 -7.46 34.44
CA THR A 612 -23.11 -8.44 34.92
C THR A 612 -24.13 -7.84 35.90
N THR A 613 -25.25 -8.54 36.10
CA THR A 613 -26.27 -8.16 37.09
C THR A 613 -25.78 -8.29 38.54
N ASP A 614 -24.81 -9.15 38.82
CA ASP A 614 -24.14 -9.27 40.12
C ASP A 614 -22.95 -8.30 40.29
N SER A 615 -22.92 -7.24 39.47
CA SER A 615 -21.99 -6.10 39.52
C SER A 615 -20.51 -6.50 39.36
N LYS A 616 -20.22 -7.41 38.41
CA LYS A 616 -18.86 -7.85 38.04
C LYS A 616 -18.57 -7.60 36.56
N TRP A 617 -17.28 -7.65 36.23
CA TRP A 617 -16.79 -7.65 34.87
C TRP A 617 -16.63 -9.07 34.33
N GLU A 618 -17.06 -9.29 33.09
CA GLU A 618 -17.06 -10.58 32.41
C GLU A 618 -16.36 -10.45 31.05
N THR A 619 -15.48 -11.39 30.68
CA THR A 619 -14.69 -11.30 29.44
C THR A 619 -14.84 -12.53 28.55
N MET A 620 -14.78 -12.33 27.24
CA MET A 620 -14.79 -13.40 26.25
C MET A 620 -13.67 -13.12 25.25
N LEU A 621 -12.65 -13.97 25.24
CA LEU A 621 -11.45 -13.85 24.40
C LEU A 621 -11.24 -15.05 23.45
N LYS A 622 -12.02 -16.13 23.67
CA LYS A 622 -12.09 -17.31 22.83
C LYS A 622 -13.38 -17.33 22.05
N ASP A 623 -13.33 -18.03 20.93
CA ASP A 623 -14.47 -18.38 20.08
C ASP A 623 -15.29 -19.54 20.71
N GLU A 624 -15.26 -19.69 22.04
CA GLU A 624 -16.02 -20.68 22.84
C GLU A 624 -17.25 -20.03 23.50
N THR A 625 -18.36 -20.77 23.60
CA THR A 625 -19.67 -20.29 24.11
C THR A 625 -19.72 -20.02 25.63
N LYS A 626 -18.59 -19.83 26.31
CA LYS A 626 -18.51 -19.52 27.73
C LYS A 626 -17.53 -18.39 28.02
N PRO A 627 -17.95 -17.31 28.71
CA PRO A 627 -17.05 -16.25 29.12
C PRO A 627 -16.03 -16.76 30.15
N THR A 628 -14.84 -16.21 30.10
CA THR A 628 -13.77 -16.43 31.07
C THR A 628 -14.01 -15.54 32.29
N THR A 629 -14.10 -16.14 33.48
CA THR A 629 -14.70 -15.47 34.64
C THR A 629 -13.78 -14.40 35.26
N GLY A 630 -14.04 -13.14 34.93
CA GLY A 630 -13.62 -12.00 35.75
C GLY A 630 -14.36 -12.01 37.09
N SER A 631 -13.63 -11.97 38.20
CA SER A 631 -14.21 -11.94 39.55
C SER A 631 -14.26 -10.54 40.17
N ARG A 632 -13.71 -9.54 39.49
CA ARG A 632 -13.60 -8.16 39.99
C ARG A 632 -14.96 -7.43 39.92
N PRO A 633 -15.38 -6.75 41.00
CA PRO A 633 -16.59 -5.94 40.99
C PRO A 633 -16.40 -4.61 40.24
N TRP A 634 -17.50 -4.00 39.84
CA TRP A 634 -17.60 -2.58 39.45
C TRP A 634 -18.59 -1.83 40.34
N GLU A 635 -18.57 -0.51 40.31
CA GLU A 635 -19.39 0.35 41.16
C GLU A 635 -20.23 1.30 40.29
N PRO A 636 -21.56 1.38 40.48
CA PRO A 636 -22.39 2.31 39.71
C PRO A 636 -21.96 3.77 39.90
N LYS A 637 -22.07 4.57 38.83
CA LYS A 637 -21.73 6.01 38.76
C LYS A 637 -20.26 6.34 39.03
N LYS A 638 -19.39 5.34 38.88
CA LYS A 638 -17.94 5.47 38.88
C LYS A 638 -17.41 5.38 37.46
N GLU A 639 -16.49 6.28 37.12
CA GLU A 639 -15.70 6.14 35.90
C GLU A 639 -14.66 5.02 36.08
N HIS A 640 -14.70 4.05 35.19
CA HIS A 640 -13.71 3.00 35.03
C HIS A 640 -12.95 3.22 33.72
N GLN A 641 -11.62 3.09 33.73
CA GLN A 641 -10.87 3.01 32.48
C GLN A 641 -10.93 1.56 31.98
N VAL A 642 -11.38 1.33 30.75
CA VAL A 642 -11.36 0.00 30.11
C VAL A 642 -10.39 -0.01 28.94
N ALA A 643 -9.74 -1.15 28.70
CA ALA A 643 -8.93 -1.32 27.49
C ALA A 643 -8.98 -2.74 26.92
N LEU A 644 -9.03 -2.82 25.59
CA LEU A 644 -8.75 -4.03 24.81
C LEU A 644 -7.36 -3.88 24.16
N MET A 645 -6.53 -4.92 24.24
CA MET A 645 -5.20 -4.90 23.63
C MET A 645 -4.89 -6.23 22.93
N LEU A 646 -4.47 -6.12 21.67
CA LEU A 646 -3.95 -7.20 20.84
C LEU A 646 -2.44 -7.01 20.63
N GLN A 647 -1.68 -8.07 20.83
CA GLN A 647 -0.24 -8.12 20.59
C GLN A 647 0.10 -9.40 19.81
N GLY A 648 0.03 -9.31 18.48
CA GLY A 648 0.10 -10.47 17.59
C GLY A 648 -1.03 -11.47 17.88
N LYS A 649 -0.67 -12.65 18.42
CA LYS A 649 -1.62 -13.72 18.78
C LYS A 649 -2.21 -13.58 20.18
N LYS A 650 -1.77 -12.58 20.95
CA LYS A 650 -2.13 -12.39 22.37
C LYS A 650 -3.24 -11.35 22.53
N ARG A 651 -4.40 -11.78 23.02
CA ARG A 651 -5.58 -10.96 23.32
C ARG A 651 -5.64 -10.68 24.82
N SER A 652 -5.89 -9.44 25.23
CA SER A 652 -5.96 -9.07 26.65
C SER A 652 -6.95 -7.94 26.94
N VAL A 653 -7.53 -7.96 28.15
CA VAL A 653 -8.51 -6.99 28.64
C VAL A 653 -8.06 -6.42 29.98
N TYR A 654 -8.11 -5.09 30.11
CA TYR A 654 -7.76 -4.38 31.33
C TYR A 654 -8.93 -3.52 31.83
N VAL A 655 -9.04 -3.40 33.15
CA VAL A 655 -9.91 -2.43 33.81
C VAL A 655 -9.12 -1.68 34.88
N ASP A 656 -9.20 -0.36 34.89
CA ASP A 656 -8.48 0.55 35.78
C ASP A 656 -6.95 0.39 35.77
N GLY A 657 -6.40 -0.10 34.66
CA GLY A 657 -4.98 -0.39 34.45
C GLY A 657 -4.58 -1.84 34.76
N GLU A 658 -5.41 -2.55 35.54
CA GLU A 658 -5.23 -3.92 36.01
C GLU A 658 -5.70 -4.96 34.98
N LEU A 659 -4.98 -6.08 34.87
CA LEU A 659 -5.37 -7.19 33.98
C LEU A 659 -6.62 -7.89 34.53
N LEU A 660 -7.60 -8.12 33.63
CA LEU A 660 -8.84 -8.84 33.90
C LEU A 660 -8.90 -10.20 33.22
N GLY A 661 -8.38 -10.31 31.99
CA GLY A 661 -8.32 -11.57 31.24
C GLY A 661 -7.28 -11.49 30.11
N GLU A 662 -6.67 -12.62 29.80
CA GLU A 662 -5.59 -12.75 28.82
C GLU A 662 -5.63 -14.15 28.19
N GLU A 663 -5.43 -14.25 26.88
CA GLU A 663 -5.37 -15.52 26.16
C GLU A 663 -4.50 -15.38 24.90
N GLU A 664 -3.79 -16.44 24.52
CA GLU A 664 -3.11 -16.53 23.23
C GLU A 664 -3.94 -17.41 22.27
N VAL A 665 -4.54 -16.78 21.25
CA VAL A 665 -5.34 -17.46 20.24
C VAL A 665 -4.53 -17.52 18.95
N PRO A 666 -4.25 -18.72 18.39
CA PRO A 666 -3.58 -18.83 17.11
C PRO A 666 -4.46 -18.25 15.99
N LEU A 667 -4.12 -17.04 15.54
CA LEU A 667 -4.47 -16.60 14.19
C LEU A 667 -3.96 -17.66 13.20
N LYS A 668 -4.88 -18.17 12.37
CA LYS A 668 -4.65 -19.31 11.46
C LYS A 668 -4.19 -18.87 10.08
N SER A 669 -4.51 -17.64 9.71
CA SER A 669 -4.13 -17.01 8.46
C SER A 669 -2.84 -16.20 8.61
N GLU A 670 -2.18 -15.99 7.48
CA GLU A 670 -1.12 -14.98 7.31
C GLU A 670 -1.66 -13.76 6.52
N LYS A 671 -2.93 -13.78 6.11
CA LYS A 671 -3.59 -12.66 5.41
C LYS A 671 -4.05 -11.57 6.41
N PRO A 672 -4.16 -10.32 5.95
CA PRO A 672 -5.00 -9.32 6.60
C PRO A 672 -6.45 -9.82 6.76
N PRO A 673 -7.16 -9.47 7.84
CA PRO A 673 -8.57 -9.75 7.99
C PRO A 673 -9.41 -8.93 7.00
N GLU A 674 -10.60 -9.44 6.69
CA GLU A 674 -11.53 -8.87 5.74
C GLU A 674 -12.35 -7.72 6.37
N LEU A 675 -12.71 -7.86 7.65
CA LEU A 675 -13.49 -6.91 8.45
C LEU A 675 -12.83 -6.70 9.82
N PHE A 676 -12.76 -5.44 10.28
CA PHE A 676 -12.40 -5.11 11.66
C PHE A 676 -13.29 -3.97 12.21
N VAL A 677 -13.98 -4.25 13.30
CA VAL A 677 -14.96 -3.36 13.92
C VAL A 677 -14.76 -3.31 15.44
N PHE A 678 -14.86 -2.12 16.02
CA PHE A 678 -15.16 -1.93 17.44
C PHE A 678 -16.63 -1.54 17.62
N CYS A 679 -17.25 -2.04 18.69
CA CYS A 679 -18.63 -1.72 19.06
C CYS A 679 -18.72 -1.41 20.55
N PHE A 680 -19.27 -0.25 20.90
CA PHE A 680 -19.74 0.03 22.26
C PHE A 680 -21.26 -0.15 22.32
N GLY A 681 -21.77 -0.93 23.28
CA GLY A 681 -23.20 -1.23 23.41
C GLY A 681 -23.70 -2.24 22.37
N ALA A 682 -24.78 -1.88 21.65
CA ALA A 682 -25.42 -2.72 20.64
C ALA A 682 -25.20 -2.17 19.23
N CYS A 683 -24.49 -2.94 18.38
CA CYS A 683 -24.14 -2.55 17.01
C CYS A 683 -24.29 -3.72 16.01
N GLY A 684 -25.28 -4.59 16.22
CA GLY A 684 -25.59 -5.70 15.32
C GLY A 684 -26.64 -5.33 14.26
N GLU A 685 -26.72 -6.14 13.22
CA GLU A 685 -27.79 -6.11 12.21
C GLU A 685 -29.04 -6.81 12.77
N ASP A 686 -29.94 -6.04 13.38
CA ASP A 686 -31.30 -6.47 13.77
C ASP A 686 -32.37 -6.00 12.75
N ASP A 687 -31.94 -5.54 11.57
CA ASP A 687 -32.77 -4.80 10.61
C ASP A 687 -33.35 -5.66 9.47
N ASP A 688 -33.14 -6.99 9.48
CA ASP A 688 -33.70 -7.96 8.51
C ASP A 688 -34.65 -9.03 9.15
N GLU A 689 -35.62 -9.50 8.35
CA GLU A 689 -36.90 -10.16 8.70
C GLU A 689 -37.06 -11.04 9.98
N GLU A 690 -38.17 -10.80 10.68
CA GLU A 690 -38.96 -11.78 11.49
C GLU A 690 -38.21 -12.70 12.49
N VAL A 691 -37.05 -12.30 13.00
CA VAL A 691 -36.54 -12.83 14.28
C VAL A 691 -37.51 -12.43 15.39
N LYS A 692 -38.50 -13.31 15.62
CA LYS A 692 -39.53 -13.14 16.64
C LYS A 692 -38.86 -12.92 17.99
N SER A 693 -38.84 -11.66 18.43
CA SER A 693 -38.22 -11.23 19.68
C SER A 693 -38.71 -12.11 20.81
N SER A 694 -37.84 -13.00 21.30
CA SER A 694 -38.15 -13.81 22.46
C SER A 694 -38.53 -12.86 23.60
N PRO A 695 -39.65 -13.04 24.33
CA PRO A 695 -40.19 -12.05 25.27
C PRO A 695 -39.34 -11.72 26.53
N LYS A 696 -38.02 -11.89 26.45
CA LYS A 696 -37.00 -11.58 27.46
C LYS A 696 -35.98 -10.53 27.03
N GLU A 697 -35.87 -10.18 25.74
CA GLU A 697 -34.98 -9.09 25.28
C GLU A 697 -35.56 -7.71 25.59
N ILE A 698 -36.89 -7.60 25.62
CA ILE A 698 -37.65 -6.36 25.90
C ILE A 698 -37.48 -5.97 27.39
N GLY A 699 -36.36 -5.32 27.72
CA GLY A 699 -36.08 -4.85 29.08
C GLY A 699 -34.61 -4.62 29.44
N LYS A 700 -33.65 -4.98 28.58
CA LYS A 700 -32.22 -4.70 28.79
C LYS A 700 -31.88 -3.23 28.52
N LYS A 701 -32.14 -2.35 29.47
CA LYS A 701 -31.60 -0.98 29.42
C LYS A 701 -30.10 -1.03 29.76
N SER A 702 -29.27 -0.84 28.75
CA SER A 702 -27.97 -0.19 28.90
C SER A 702 -28.20 1.24 29.39
N LEU A 703 -27.47 1.64 30.44
CA LEU A 703 -27.34 3.04 30.81
C LEU A 703 -25.87 3.31 31.10
N VAL A 704 -25.13 3.58 30.03
CA VAL A 704 -23.67 3.66 30.02
C VAL A 704 -23.22 4.91 29.31
N THR A 705 -22.37 5.69 29.96
CA THR A 705 -21.69 6.82 29.35
C THR A 705 -20.29 6.40 28.92
N VAL A 706 -19.98 6.55 27.63
CA VAL A 706 -18.67 6.27 27.02
C VAL A 706 -18.05 7.61 26.62
N THR A 707 -16.81 7.87 27.06
CA THR A 707 -16.07 9.09 26.69
C THR A 707 -14.60 8.78 26.39
N ASN A 708 -13.94 9.72 25.71
CA ASN A 708 -12.48 9.76 25.59
C ASN A 708 -11.88 8.41 25.13
N VAL A 709 -12.25 7.99 23.93
CA VAL A 709 -11.78 6.75 23.32
C VAL A 709 -10.48 7.02 22.56
N PHE A 710 -9.41 6.26 22.82
CA PHE A 710 -8.11 6.37 22.15
C PHE A 710 -7.74 5.04 21.50
N LEU A 711 -7.36 5.06 20.22
CA LEU A 711 -6.97 3.88 19.45
C LEU A 711 -5.50 3.98 19.02
N TYR A 712 -4.70 2.94 19.33
CA TYR A 712 -3.26 2.88 19.04
C TYR A 712 -2.90 1.68 18.17
N ASN A 713 -1.91 1.82 17.27
CA ASN A 713 -1.35 0.78 16.39
C ASN A 713 -0.35 -0.18 17.07
N ARG A 714 -0.30 -0.17 18.41
CA ARG A 714 0.69 -0.91 19.21
C ARG A 714 0.15 -1.25 20.60
N PRO A 715 0.76 -2.23 21.30
CA PRO A 715 0.53 -2.43 22.73
C PRO A 715 1.01 -1.21 23.56
N LEU A 716 0.23 -0.85 24.59
CA LEU A 716 0.59 0.18 25.57
C LEU A 716 1.09 -0.42 26.89
N ASN A 717 2.21 0.11 27.38
CA ASN A 717 2.78 -0.30 28.67
C ASN A 717 1.94 0.28 29.86
N PRO A 718 2.10 -0.24 31.09
CA PRO A 718 1.29 0.19 32.23
C PRO A 718 1.35 1.71 32.51
N THR A 719 2.53 2.33 32.39
CA THR A 719 2.72 3.77 32.61
C THR A 719 1.95 4.61 31.59
N GLU A 720 1.91 4.17 30.33
CA GLU A 720 1.13 4.82 29.27
C GLU A 720 -0.38 4.76 29.54
N ARG A 721 -0.89 3.58 29.95
CA ARG A 721 -2.31 3.44 30.32
C ARG A 721 -2.67 4.28 31.54
N THR A 722 -1.80 4.33 32.55
CA THR A 722 -1.96 5.23 33.71
C THR A 722 -1.97 6.69 33.29
N ALA A 723 -1.12 7.13 32.36
CA ALA A 723 -1.12 8.51 31.86
C ALA A 723 -2.43 8.87 31.14
N ILE A 724 -3.00 7.97 30.33
CA ILE A 724 -4.32 8.15 29.69
C ILE A 724 -5.46 8.24 30.72
N LYS A 725 -5.34 7.54 31.86
CA LYS A 725 -6.31 7.64 32.97
C LYS A 725 -6.17 8.93 33.76
N ASP A 726 -4.93 9.29 34.09
CA ASP A 726 -4.58 10.42 34.93
C ASP A 726 -4.76 11.78 34.21
N ARG A 727 -4.49 11.81 32.90
CA ARG A 727 -4.49 13.00 32.02
C ARG A 727 -3.77 14.21 32.62
N LYS A 728 -2.73 13.95 33.42
CA LYS A 728 -2.06 14.94 34.26
C LYS A 728 -1.32 15.95 33.37
N PRO A 729 -1.63 17.26 33.47
CA PRO A 729 -0.87 18.27 32.77
C PRO A 729 0.62 18.17 33.11
N VAL A 730 1.47 18.10 32.09
CA VAL A 730 2.93 18.10 32.27
C VAL A 730 3.30 19.36 33.06
N PRO A 731 3.98 19.25 34.21
CA PRO A 731 4.32 20.41 35.02
C PRO A 731 5.19 21.37 34.20
N LYS A 732 4.64 22.54 33.86
CA LYS A 732 5.40 23.60 33.17
C LYS A 732 6.58 23.97 34.06
N ARG A 733 7.79 23.52 33.67
CA ARG A 733 9.04 23.86 34.35
C ARG A 733 9.09 25.38 34.48
N ALA A 734 9.01 25.87 35.72
CA ALA A 734 9.16 27.30 35.97
C ALA A 734 10.48 27.76 35.32
N PRO A 735 10.51 28.92 34.63
CA PRO A 735 11.76 29.43 34.09
C PRO A 735 12.76 29.55 35.24
N GLU A 736 13.89 28.87 35.11
CA GLU A 736 14.87 28.82 36.19
C GLU A 736 15.26 30.26 36.56
N PRO A 737 15.27 30.61 37.86
CA PRO A 737 15.44 31.99 38.28
C PRO A 737 16.83 32.47 37.83
N GLN A 738 16.87 33.27 36.77
CA GLN A 738 18.11 33.82 36.24
C GLN A 738 18.83 34.55 37.37
N VAL A 739 19.95 33.97 37.82
CA VAL A 739 20.73 34.51 38.94
C VAL A 739 21.25 35.87 38.51
N LYS A 740 20.65 36.92 39.07
CA LYS A 740 20.84 38.31 38.67
C LYS A 740 22.17 38.84 39.20
N ILE A 741 23.28 38.33 38.64
CA ILE A 741 24.63 38.80 38.92
C ILE A 741 24.71 40.26 38.48
N THR A 742 24.82 41.17 39.44
CA THR A 742 25.05 42.59 39.19
C THR A 742 26.51 42.81 38.81
N PRO A 743 26.80 43.55 37.72
CA PRO A 743 28.19 43.82 37.33
C PRO A 743 28.86 44.78 38.31
N GLN A 744 29.96 44.33 38.92
CA GLN A 744 30.87 45.22 39.66
C GLN A 744 31.82 45.97 38.69
N PRO A 745 32.31 47.17 39.04
CA PRO A 745 33.18 47.94 38.16
C PRO A 745 34.54 47.26 37.93
N VAL A 746 34.98 47.21 36.67
CA VAL A 746 36.28 46.65 36.28
C VAL A 746 37.40 47.67 36.53
N ALA A 747 38.44 47.25 37.25
CA ALA A 747 39.69 48.01 37.37
C ALA A 747 40.56 47.83 36.09
N PRO A 748 41.32 48.85 35.65
CA PRO A 748 42.04 48.80 34.38
C PRO A 748 43.17 47.77 34.40
N VAL A 749 43.19 46.88 33.40
CA VAL A 749 44.23 45.86 33.21
C VAL A 749 45.35 46.41 32.31
N VAL A 750 46.59 46.12 32.68
CA VAL A 750 47.82 46.55 31.98
C VAL A 750 47.97 45.81 30.63
N PRO A 751 48.49 46.44 29.56
CA PRO A 751 48.69 45.75 28.27
C PRO A 751 49.59 44.52 28.39
N VAL A 752 49.11 43.38 27.90
CA VAL A 752 49.88 42.14 27.78
C VAL A 752 50.66 42.16 26.45
N ALA A 753 51.90 41.67 26.48
CA ALA A 753 52.78 41.62 25.30
C ALA A 753 52.25 40.64 24.22
N PRO A 754 52.55 40.87 22.92
CA PRO A 754 52.13 39.97 21.85
C PRO A 754 52.80 38.59 21.98
N ALA A 755 52.03 37.54 21.72
CA ALA A 755 52.53 36.18 21.70
C ALA A 755 53.49 35.95 20.51
N GLY A 756 54.55 35.18 20.73
CA GLY A 756 55.46 34.76 19.67
C GLY A 756 54.84 33.72 18.72
N PRO A 757 55.41 33.52 17.52
CA PRO A 757 54.92 32.52 16.58
C PRO A 757 55.02 31.10 17.14
N ALA A 758 54.03 30.26 16.81
CA ALA A 758 54.01 28.87 17.25
C ALA A 758 55.18 28.06 16.66
N GLY A 759 55.77 27.18 17.47
CA GLY A 759 56.76 26.21 17.00
C GLY A 759 56.13 25.13 16.10
N PRO A 760 56.93 24.46 15.26
CA PRO A 760 56.44 23.38 14.41
C PRO A 760 55.89 22.21 15.23
N ALA A 761 54.85 21.55 14.72
CA ALA A 761 54.25 20.39 15.36
C ALA A 761 55.26 19.24 15.48
N GLY A 762 55.23 18.53 16.62
CA GLY A 762 56.00 17.31 16.81
C GLY A 762 55.48 16.16 15.91
N PRO A 763 56.33 15.18 15.57
CA PRO A 763 55.91 14.03 14.78
C PRO A 763 54.84 13.20 15.51
N ALA A 764 53.90 12.65 14.75
CA ALA A 764 52.81 11.84 15.29
C ALA A 764 53.36 10.56 15.99
N VAL A 765 52.71 10.19 17.10
CA VAL A 765 52.99 8.93 17.80
C VAL A 765 52.55 7.76 16.90
N PRO A 766 53.39 6.73 16.69
CA PRO A 766 52.98 5.53 15.95
C PRO A 766 51.77 4.84 16.60
N ALA A 767 50.85 4.34 15.78
CA ALA A 767 49.75 3.51 16.27
C ALA A 767 50.29 2.26 16.97
N GLY A 768 49.65 1.87 18.08
CA GLY A 768 49.98 0.62 18.77
C GLY A 768 49.67 -0.60 17.89
N PRO A 769 50.42 -1.72 18.03
CA PRO A 769 50.16 -2.92 17.26
C PRO A 769 48.77 -3.49 17.57
N ALA A 770 48.09 -3.98 16.53
CA ALA A 770 46.76 -4.57 16.67
C ALA A 770 46.77 -5.83 17.56
N VAL A 771 45.68 -6.07 18.28
CA VAL A 771 45.46 -7.30 19.05
C VAL A 771 45.39 -8.49 18.07
N PRO A 772 46.13 -9.59 18.30
CA PRO A 772 46.04 -10.77 17.45
C PRO A 772 44.62 -11.37 17.43
N ALA A 773 44.16 -11.80 16.25
CA ALA A 773 42.92 -12.56 16.14
C ALA A 773 43.00 -13.88 16.93
N GLY A 774 41.87 -14.31 17.49
CA GLY A 774 41.76 -15.63 18.12
C GLY A 774 41.98 -16.76 17.11
N PRO A 775 42.45 -17.94 17.55
CA PRO A 775 42.68 -19.07 16.64
C PRO A 775 41.36 -19.55 16.02
N ALA A 776 41.40 -19.83 14.72
CA ALA A 776 40.24 -20.35 14.00
C ALA A 776 39.80 -21.72 14.52
N VAL A 777 38.49 -21.97 14.52
CA VAL A 777 37.92 -23.29 14.81
C VAL A 777 38.32 -24.25 13.67
N PRO A 778 38.84 -25.47 13.97
CA PRO A 778 39.18 -26.44 12.93
C PRO A 778 37.96 -26.84 12.09
N ALA A 779 38.14 -26.90 10.78
CA ALA A 779 37.12 -27.42 9.87
C ALA A 779 36.82 -28.90 10.16
N VAL A 780 35.54 -29.29 10.06
CA VAL A 780 35.14 -30.70 10.15
C VAL A 780 35.69 -31.44 8.91
N PRO A 781 36.37 -32.59 9.07
CA PRO A 781 36.86 -33.36 7.93
C PRO A 781 35.70 -33.83 7.04
N ALA A 782 35.86 -33.72 5.73
CA ALA A 782 34.94 -34.32 4.78
C ALA A 782 34.87 -35.85 4.97
N GLY A 783 33.68 -36.42 4.88
CA GLY A 783 33.49 -37.87 4.91
C GLY A 783 34.21 -38.56 3.73
N PRO A 784 34.66 -39.82 3.88
CA PRO A 784 35.33 -40.53 2.80
C PRO A 784 34.41 -40.70 1.59
N ALA A 785 34.95 -40.45 0.40
CA ALA A 785 34.20 -40.62 -0.84
C ALA A 785 33.73 -42.07 -1.03
N VAL A 786 32.48 -42.24 -1.46
CA VAL A 786 31.93 -43.54 -1.83
C VAL A 786 32.69 -44.06 -3.06
N PRO A 787 33.21 -45.31 -3.06
CA PRO A 787 33.87 -45.86 -4.24
C PRO A 787 32.94 -45.92 -5.44
N ALA A 788 33.44 -45.54 -6.63
CA ALA A 788 32.70 -45.71 -7.86
C ALA A 788 32.39 -47.20 -8.10
N GLY A 789 31.14 -47.50 -8.46
CA GLY A 789 30.74 -48.85 -8.85
C GLY A 789 31.50 -49.32 -10.11
N PRO A 790 31.79 -50.63 -10.26
CA PRO A 790 32.51 -51.13 -11.41
C PRO A 790 31.71 -50.92 -12.71
N ALA A 791 32.40 -50.50 -13.77
CA ALA A 791 31.80 -50.40 -15.09
C ALA A 791 31.35 -51.78 -15.60
N VAL A 792 30.10 -51.87 -16.06
CA VAL A 792 29.55 -53.09 -16.66
C VAL A 792 30.09 -53.23 -18.10
N PRO A 793 30.66 -54.39 -18.50
CA PRO A 793 31.17 -54.59 -19.86
C PRO A 793 30.07 -54.56 -20.93
N ALA A 794 30.43 -54.13 -22.14
CA ALA A 794 29.52 -54.10 -23.28
C ALA A 794 29.56 -55.39 -24.13
N GLY A 795 28.39 -55.82 -24.61
CA GLY A 795 28.21 -56.82 -25.68
C GLY A 795 27.86 -58.24 -25.23
N PRO A 796 27.52 -59.15 -26.17
CA PRO A 796 27.39 -58.96 -27.62
C PRO A 796 25.93 -59.04 -28.13
N ALA A 797 25.75 -59.05 -29.46
CA ALA A 797 24.43 -59.13 -30.11
C ALA A 797 23.78 -60.52 -30.04
N GLY A 798 22.44 -60.55 -30.13
CA GLY A 798 21.61 -61.74 -30.36
C GLY A 798 20.38 -61.36 -31.18
N ASN A 799 20.01 -62.18 -32.16
CA ASN A 799 18.98 -61.89 -33.16
C ASN A 799 17.63 -62.56 -32.82
N GLU A 800 16.62 -62.24 -33.65
CA GLU A 800 15.32 -62.93 -33.80
C GLU A 800 14.30 -62.76 -32.66
N GLY A 801 13.02 -62.45 -32.93
CA GLY A 801 12.42 -62.08 -34.22
C GLY A 801 10.88 -62.13 -34.23
N THR A 802 10.27 -61.56 -35.28
CA THR A 802 8.84 -61.67 -35.66
C THR A 802 7.80 -60.98 -34.73
N ALA A 803 6.70 -60.40 -35.22
CA ALA A 803 6.35 -59.93 -36.57
C ALA A 803 5.08 -59.04 -36.54
N ARG A 804 4.80 -58.35 -37.68
CA ARG A 804 3.53 -57.71 -38.10
C ARG A 804 3.13 -56.37 -37.43
N GLU A 805 2.47 -55.42 -38.12
CA GLU A 805 2.29 -55.19 -39.58
C GLU A 805 1.72 -53.77 -39.86
N LYS A 806 2.29 -53.04 -40.84
CA LYS A 806 1.76 -51.86 -41.60
C LYS A 806 1.27 -50.59 -40.85
N GLY A 807 1.64 -49.43 -41.43
CA GLY A 807 0.99 -48.13 -41.21
C GLY A 807 1.80 -46.99 -41.87
N ASP A 808 1.32 -46.45 -42.99
CA ASP A 808 1.94 -45.29 -43.66
C ASP A 808 1.53 -43.95 -43.03
N GLY A 809 2.38 -42.93 -43.17
CA GLY A 809 2.05 -41.53 -42.85
C GLY A 809 3.26 -40.76 -42.31
N GLY A 810 3.64 -39.67 -42.99
CA GLY A 810 4.72 -38.77 -42.56
C GLY A 810 4.32 -37.29 -42.65
N ALA A 811 5.33 -36.42 -42.68
CA ALA A 811 5.32 -34.95 -42.64
C ALA A 811 5.63 -34.32 -41.27
N ASN A 812 6.19 -33.12 -41.32
CA ASN A 812 6.88 -32.43 -40.23
C ASN A 812 5.92 -31.66 -39.30
N GLY A 813 6.43 -31.29 -38.11
CA GLY A 813 5.86 -30.25 -37.27
C GLY A 813 6.82 -29.89 -36.13
N ASP A 814 7.21 -28.62 -36.03
CA ASP A 814 8.12 -28.14 -34.98
C ASP A 814 7.44 -28.09 -33.60
N ALA A 815 8.25 -28.21 -32.55
CA ALA A 815 7.81 -28.16 -31.15
C ALA A 815 8.70 -27.21 -30.33
N GLY A 816 8.65 -25.91 -30.67
CA GLY A 816 9.19 -24.82 -29.87
C GLY A 816 8.06 -23.90 -29.42
N SER A 817 7.62 -24.02 -28.17
CA SER A 817 6.52 -23.20 -27.63
C SER A 817 7.08 -21.97 -26.91
N ALA A 818 7.05 -20.82 -27.58
CA ALA A 818 7.29 -19.54 -26.92
C ALA A 818 6.11 -19.19 -25.98
N TYR A 819 6.42 -18.59 -24.83
CA TYR A 819 5.48 -17.83 -24.00
C TYR A 819 6.04 -16.41 -23.93
N GLY A 820 5.37 -15.44 -24.56
CA GLY A 820 5.92 -14.09 -24.72
C GLY A 820 5.10 -13.13 -25.58
N ARG A 821 3.79 -13.38 -25.72
CA ARG A 821 2.74 -12.52 -26.33
C ARG A 821 1.42 -13.30 -26.32
N GLU A 822 0.38 -12.73 -25.70
CA GLU A 822 -1.08 -12.96 -25.92
C GLU A 822 -1.85 -12.31 -24.75
N LEU A 823 -1.87 -10.97 -24.72
CA LEU A 823 -2.92 -10.19 -24.07
C LEU A 823 -3.36 -9.16 -25.11
N LEU A 824 -4.68 -9.12 -25.40
CA LEU A 824 -5.26 -8.72 -26.69
C LEU A 824 -4.82 -9.71 -27.80
N PRO A 825 -5.69 -10.67 -28.17
CA PRO A 825 -6.97 -10.34 -28.80
C PRO A 825 -8.18 -11.18 -28.33
N LEU A 826 -8.69 -10.94 -27.11
CA LEU A 826 -9.92 -11.60 -26.61
C LEU A 826 -11.22 -10.78 -26.81
N LEU A 827 -11.13 -9.57 -27.36
CA LEU A 827 -12.27 -8.64 -27.56
C LEU A 827 -13.01 -8.78 -28.91
N LEU A 828 -12.65 -9.77 -29.76
CA LEU A 828 -13.13 -9.85 -31.15
C LEU A 828 -14.10 -11.00 -31.48
N LEU A 829 -14.67 -11.69 -30.47
CA LEU A 829 -15.56 -12.85 -30.68
C LEU A 829 -16.97 -12.78 -30.07
N LEU A 830 -17.39 -11.64 -29.51
CA LEU A 830 -18.78 -11.41 -29.06
C LEU A 830 -19.54 -10.31 -29.84
N GLY A 831 -18.91 -9.72 -30.87
CA GLY A 831 -19.49 -8.64 -31.68
C GLY A 831 -20.42 -9.07 -32.82
N LEU A 832 -20.72 -10.36 -32.99
CA LEU A 832 -21.53 -10.89 -34.09
C LEU A 832 -22.46 -12.01 -33.61
N TRP A 833 -23.74 -11.68 -33.40
CA TRP A 833 -24.95 -12.49 -33.71
C TRP A 833 -26.18 -11.69 -33.28
N GLY A 834 -26.80 -10.91 -34.19
CA GLY A 834 -27.83 -9.95 -33.77
C GLY A 834 -28.65 -9.22 -34.84
N LEU A 835 -28.68 -9.67 -36.10
CA LEU A 835 -29.53 -9.05 -37.13
C LEU A 835 -29.98 -10.04 -38.21
N ALA A 836 -31.01 -10.84 -37.92
CA ALA A 836 -31.71 -11.68 -38.89
C ALA A 836 -33.17 -11.95 -38.50
N ALA A 837 -34.09 -11.24 -39.16
CA ALA A 837 -35.51 -11.58 -39.36
C ALA A 837 -36.41 -11.89 -38.14
N ALA A 838 -37.01 -10.84 -37.57
CA ALA A 838 -38.47 -10.74 -37.33
C ALA A 838 -38.89 -9.27 -37.15
#